data_AF-A0A7W1VW07-F1
#
_entry.id   AF-A0A7W1VW07-F1
#
_cell.length_a   1.000
_cell.length_b   1.000
_cell.length_c   1.000
_cell.angle_alpha   90.00
_cell.angle_beta   90.00
_cell.angle_gamma   90.00
#
_symmetry.space_group_name_H-M   'P 1'
#
loop_
_entity.id
_entity.type
_entity.pdbx_description
1 polymer ?
#
loop_
_entity_poly.entity_id
_entity_poly.type
_entity_poly.pdbx_seq_one_letter_code
_entity_poly.pdbx_strand_id
1 'polypeptide(L)'
;MKASQPILAILLFFSIGTQFVQGQNQPGQPTAAKPSVPAPALWNNFVETDFPFFSSVLDARNLGAGWPTNNLTPRGIILNLGNDCWACFDVDLLRVSAIWHGKGVTPVSMSQGSYQVAGAKAPIGQGKLPEIIGTPWIANGIYPGWQPGEQVSRIDPREPGPDSREIGRGPIDPRLGRFKAVRLRENVVWLEYDIEDVPIREWMESRVENGIAQVQRTFEIGKREKSFTLIVGSRPESLTNRLDVSVLANTVGDAPAVSLHESAGTWFLRVVPSYTFTEFSVAMSLNSAARPAQSLKAKPAELRWPEIITTSGSLSESDEDCVVDNIALPTTNPWKRNVRFADLAFFKDGRAAAVTYDGDVWLISGLRENLSGLKWKRFASGLHEPLSIAVRDEELFVFDRNGIWNLRDMDGNGEADVHRLFSNAFAQTAETREFASGMRVGPDGSFIIAKGGQQGATIGKHNGTVLRVSPDGKTTTVLGWGLRQPFMGVDPKTGLVTASDQQGHYTPATPLHVVEGNQYYGFLTGSQPKEQYPAPIADPLTWIPHSINASGAGQVWLRDARMGSMNDRLIHIGYYRPELFVTLLNDRGSRKQGAVVSLTRDFLFPPLCGAVNPVDGQLYIAGFQIWGTQAEQISGLARVRYTGGENNSTMPREIVAMKEGMLLRFDVLLDKTKATALSNFSAERWNYQRTANYGSPHFKLDGSKGQDAMFASSVYLSNDRKAVFVGIPDMQPVMQMRFGWSLGTESGKTFQQNAYFTPYELISFDPKTEGFEPVIVDLTLKGSETIAEEAPINVKEGKRVSELMGCIACHSVDGSKLGKSGPTWKGLFGSEVSLANAGKVVADAAYLRESIIDPTAKVVSGFEKSDAGMPSYEGVITDAQIESVILYIETLR
;
A
#
# COMPACT_ATOMS: atom_id res chain seq x y z
N MET A 1 -18.70 -39.34 39.79
CA MET A 1 -19.03 -38.63 41.06
C MET A 1 -18.62 -37.18 40.89
N LYS A 2 -19.43 -36.14 40.99
CA LYS A 2 -20.88 -35.84 41.10
C LYS A 2 -20.94 -34.41 40.50
N ALA A 3 -21.75 -34.15 39.47
CA ALA A 3 -23.06 -33.47 39.55
C ALA A 3 -22.94 -32.05 40.19
N SER A 4 -23.47 -30.95 39.63
CA SER A 4 -24.83 -30.78 39.11
C SER A 4 -25.04 -29.37 38.48
N GLN A 5 -25.65 -29.31 37.29
CA GLN A 5 -26.64 -28.28 36.90
C GLN A 5 -28.04 -28.69 37.46
N PRO A 6 -29.22 -28.10 37.11
CA PRO A 6 -29.64 -26.81 36.51
C PRO A 6 -30.80 -26.12 37.32
N ILE A 7 -31.44 -25.00 36.92
CA ILE A 7 -32.76 -24.89 36.20
C ILE A 7 -33.19 -23.39 36.30
N LEU A 8 -33.41 -22.65 35.19
CA LEU A 8 -34.69 -22.28 34.53
C LEU A 8 -35.75 -21.65 35.48
N ALA A 9 -36.36 -20.48 35.25
CA ALA A 9 -37.36 -20.16 34.22
C ALA A 9 -37.88 -18.69 34.43
N ILE A 10 -38.15 -17.88 33.38
CA ILE A 10 -39.51 -17.46 32.87
C ILE A 10 -40.27 -16.50 33.82
N LEU A 11 -40.98 -15.41 33.46
CA LEU A 11 -41.24 -14.54 32.30
C LEU A 11 -42.25 -13.46 32.81
N LEU A 12 -42.29 -12.29 32.15
CA LEU A 12 -43.44 -11.41 31.83
C LEU A 12 -44.17 -10.50 32.87
N PHE A 13 -44.14 -9.18 32.54
CA PHE A 13 -45.21 -8.15 32.46
C PHE A 13 -45.98 -7.67 33.71
N PHE A 14 -45.98 -6.34 33.95
CA PHE A 14 -47.08 -5.41 33.59
C PHE A 14 -46.74 -3.93 33.89
N SER A 15 -47.13 -3.04 32.97
CA SER A 15 -47.22 -1.58 33.14
C SER A 15 -48.42 -1.19 34.02
N ILE A 16 -48.32 -0.04 34.72
CA ILE A 16 -49.30 1.02 35.09
C ILE A 16 -48.45 1.98 35.97
N GLY A 17 -48.35 3.29 35.82
CA GLY A 17 -49.31 4.32 35.41
C GLY A 17 -49.27 5.43 36.48
N THR A 18 -48.43 6.44 36.24
CA THR A 18 -48.41 7.84 36.73
C THR A 18 -49.10 8.26 38.04
N GLN A 19 -48.36 8.99 38.90
CA GLN A 19 -48.86 10.27 39.45
C GLN A 19 -47.72 11.24 39.84
N PHE A 20 -47.98 12.51 39.55
CA PHE A 20 -47.13 13.69 39.66
C PHE A 20 -46.84 14.11 41.11
N VAL A 21 -45.61 14.58 41.38
CA VAL A 21 -45.33 15.67 42.32
C VAL A 21 -44.25 16.59 41.72
N GLN A 22 -44.64 17.83 41.40
CA GLN A 22 -43.76 19.00 41.27
C GLN A 22 -43.15 19.28 42.66
N GLY A 23 -41.89 19.62 42.90
CA GLY A 23 -40.86 20.27 42.13
C GLY A 23 -40.00 21.03 43.15
N GLN A 24 -38.67 20.98 43.07
CA GLN A 24 -37.79 22.03 43.59
C GLN A 24 -36.39 21.89 42.96
N ASN A 25 -35.94 23.00 42.37
CA ASN A 25 -34.73 23.15 41.59
C ASN A 25 -33.46 23.10 42.47
N GLN A 26 -32.46 22.32 42.05
CA GLN A 26 -31.05 22.57 42.38
C GLN A 26 -30.27 22.91 41.10
N PRO A 27 -29.50 24.00 41.06
CA PRO A 27 -28.67 24.35 39.91
C PRO A 27 -27.30 23.63 39.96
N GLY A 28 -26.84 23.13 38.81
CA GLY A 28 -25.41 22.94 38.55
C GLY A 28 -24.86 21.52 38.36
N GLN A 29 -25.58 20.61 37.70
CA GLN A 29 -24.95 19.48 37.00
C GLN A 29 -24.92 19.77 35.49
N PRO A 30 -23.80 19.55 34.78
CA PRO A 30 -23.78 19.66 33.33
C PRO A 30 -24.78 18.65 32.76
N THR A 31 -25.83 19.17 32.15
CA THR A 31 -26.81 18.37 31.42
C THR A 31 -26.06 17.64 30.31
N ALA A 32 -26.15 16.30 30.32
CA ALA A 32 -25.67 15.49 29.21
C ALA A 32 -26.21 16.08 27.92
N ALA A 33 -25.29 16.54 27.06
CA ALA A 33 -25.64 17.10 25.77
C ALA A 33 -26.55 16.10 25.06
N LYS A 34 -27.70 16.59 24.56
CA LYS A 34 -28.49 15.84 23.58
C LYS A 34 -27.51 15.29 22.53
N PRO A 35 -27.56 14.00 22.17
CA PRO A 35 -26.72 13.51 21.09
C PRO A 35 -26.98 14.41 19.88
N SER A 36 -25.93 15.12 19.46
CA SER A 36 -25.97 15.90 18.25
C SER A 36 -26.41 14.94 17.15
N VAL A 37 -27.43 15.34 16.38
CA VAL A 37 -27.73 14.66 15.12
C VAL A 37 -26.39 14.57 14.37
N PRO A 38 -25.88 13.35 14.06
CA PRO A 38 -24.62 13.23 13.36
C PRO A 38 -24.70 14.08 12.10
N ALA A 39 -23.69 14.91 11.86
CA ALA A 39 -23.57 15.57 10.57
C ALA A 39 -23.69 14.49 9.48
N PRO A 40 -24.45 14.74 8.40
CA PRO A 40 -24.60 13.75 7.34
C PRO A 40 -23.21 13.32 6.86
N ALA A 41 -23.01 12.00 6.69
CA ALA A 41 -21.74 11.46 6.24
C ALA A 41 -21.32 12.14 4.93
N LEU A 42 -20.07 12.60 4.86
CA LEU A 42 -19.52 13.28 3.69
C LEU A 42 -19.53 12.37 2.44
N TRP A 43 -19.27 11.08 2.66
CA TRP A 43 -19.19 10.05 1.62
C TRP A 43 -20.26 8.98 1.80
N ASN A 44 -20.67 8.37 0.68
CA ASN A 44 -21.53 7.17 0.69
C ASN A 44 -20.78 5.96 1.29
N ASN A 45 -21.45 4.81 1.43
CA ASN A 45 -20.82 3.58 1.90
C ASN A 45 -19.64 3.16 0.99
N PHE A 46 -18.66 2.45 1.57
CA PHE A 46 -17.50 1.94 0.83
C PHE A 46 -17.93 0.99 -0.30
N VAL A 47 -18.78 0.00 0.04
CA VAL A 47 -19.39 -0.88 -0.95
C VAL A 47 -20.56 -0.13 -1.57
N GLU A 48 -20.49 0.09 -2.88
CA GLU A 48 -21.62 0.61 -3.66
C GLU A 48 -22.76 -0.41 -3.63
N THR A 49 -23.93 0.03 -3.17
CA THR A 49 -25.09 -0.85 -2.95
C THR A 49 -25.64 -1.45 -4.24
N ASP A 50 -25.42 -0.77 -5.36
CA ASP A 50 -25.88 -1.07 -6.71
C ASP A 50 -24.77 -1.67 -7.60
N PHE A 51 -23.53 -1.77 -7.12
CA PHE A 51 -22.47 -2.42 -7.87
C PHE A 51 -22.50 -3.94 -7.62
N PRO A 52 -22.47 -4.78 -8.67
CA PRO A 52 -22.91 -6.17 -8.55
C PRO A 52 -21.83 -7.11 -7.98
N PHE A 53 -20.59 -6.65 -7.83
CA PHE A 53 -19.54 -7.41 -7.16
C PHE A 53 -18.45 -6.52 -6.57
N PHE A 54 -17.66 -7.05 -5.64
CA PHE A 54 -16.39 -6.46 -5.27
C PHE A 54 -15.41 -7.56 -4.84
N SER A 55 -14.12 -7.30 -5.05
CA SER A 55 -13.05 -8.17 -4.63
C SER A 55 -12.77 -8.00 -3.12
N SER A 56 -12.60 -9.10 -2.38
CA SER A 56 -12.32 -9.05 -0.94
C SER A 56 -11.76 -10.35 -0.39
N VAL A 57 -11.18 -10.31 0.80
CA VAL A 57 -11.02 -11.52 1.63
C VAL A 57 -12.39 -11.89 2.19
N LEU A 58 -12.70 -13.18 2.31
CA LEU A 58 -13.80 -13.67 3.14
C LEU A 58 -13.30 -14.62 4.21
N ASP A 59 -13.55 -14.31 5.47
CA ASP A 59 -13.37 -15.20 6.59
C ASP A 59 -14.71 -15.86 6.98
N ALA A 60 -14.81 -17.16 6.75
CA ALA A 60 -15.95 -18.00 7.07
C ALA A 60 -15.56 -19.16 7.99
N ARG A 61 -14.47 -19.01 8.77
CA ARG A 61 -14.00 -20.03 9.72
C ARG A 61 -14.91 -20.14 10.96
N ASN A 62 -15.61 -19.06 11.30
CA ASN A 62 -16.37 -18.91 12.55
C ASN A 62 -17.89 -19.12 12.39
N LEU A 63 -18.35 -19.89 11.39
CA LEU A 63 -19.79 -20.10 11.13
C LEU A 63 -20.50 -21.00 12.18
N GLY A 64 -19.75 -21.66 13.06
CA GLY A 64 -20.27 -22.51 14.12
C GLY A 64 -20.14 -24.01 13.83
N ALA A 65 -20.70 -24.84 14.72
CA ALA A 65 -20.52 -26.30 14.68
C ALA A 65 -21.05 -26.92 13.38
N GLY A 66 -20.30 -27.89 12.83
CA GLY A 66 -20.62 -28.62 11.60
C GLY A 66 -20.25 -27.90 10.30
N TRP A 67 -19.99 -26.58 10.34
CA TRP A 67 -19.47 -25.84 9.19
C TRP A 67 -17.97 -26.08 9.00
N PRO A 68 -17.43 -25.88 7.78
CA PRO A 68 -15.98 -25.97 7.55
C PRO A 68 -15.21 -24.94 8.38
N THR A 69 -14.33 -25.39 9.26
CA THR A 69 -13.53 -24.53 10.16
C THR A 69 -12.30 -23.91 9.49
N ASN A 70 -11.99 -24.30 8.26
CA ASN A 70 -10.86 -23.83 7.48
C ASN A 70 -11.26 -22.92 6.30
N ASN A 71 -12.53 -22.52 6.20
CA ASN A 71 -13.01 -21.70 5.09
C ASN A 71 -12.58 -20.23 5.23
N LEU A 72 -11.38 -19.92 4.76
CA LEU A 72 -10.91 -18.57 4.54
C LEU A 72 -10.55 -18.43 3.05
N THR A 73 -10.97 -17.31 2.45
CA THR A 73 -10.80 -17.05 1.02
C THR A 73 -9.95 -15.79 0.86
N PRO A 74 -8.62 -15.90 0.69
CA PRO A 74 -7.75 -14.74 0.51
C PRO A 74 -8.04 -13.95 -0.76
N ARG A 75 -8.40 -14.63 -1.86
CA ARG A 75 -8.77 -14.01 -3.14
C ARG A 75 -10.23 -14.30 -3.49
N GLY A 76 -11.13 -13.50 -2.94
CA GLY A 76 -12.58 -13.65 -3.14
C GLY A 76 -13.16 -12.61 -4.10
N ILE A 77 -14.20 -13.01 -4.83
CA ILE A 77 -15.13 -12.12 -5.52
C ILE A 77 -16.46 -12.23 -4.76
N ILE A 78 -16.84 -11.17 -4.04
CA ILE A 78 -18.12 -11.06 -3.35
C ILE A 78 -19.15 -10.58 -4.36
N LEU A 79 -20.20 -11.37 -4.58
CA LEU A 79 -21.30 -11.08 -5.50
C LEU A 79 -22.50 -10.57 -4.72
N ASN A 80 -23.03 -9.42 -5.12
CA ASN A 80 -24.34 -8.94 -4.69
C ASN A 80 -25.40 -9.56 -5.59
N LEU A 81 -26.19 -10.50 -5.07
CA LEU A 81 -27.20 -11.21 -5.86
C LEU A 81 -28.56 -10.51 -5.83
N GLY A 82 -28.68 -9.37 -5.13
CA GLY A 82 -29.95 -8.73 -4.78
C GLY A 82 -30.68 -9.45 -3.64
N ASN A 83 -31.81 -8.89 -3.18
CA ASN A 83 -32.69 -9.47 -2.15
C ASN A 83 -31.93 -9.96 -0.89
N ASP A 84 -30.94 -9.19 -0.44
CA ASP A 84 -30.05 -9.53 0.66
C ASP A 84 -29.31 -10.88 0.49
N CYS A 85 -29.25 -11.44 -0.72
CA CYS A 85 -28.48 -12.64 -1.03
C CYS A 85 -27.09 -12.29 -1.55
N TRP A 86 -26.10 -13.04 -1.09
CA TRP A 86 -24.70 -12.81 -1.42
C TRP A 86 -23.98 -14.14 -1.63
N ALA A 87 -22.92 -14.11 -2.43
CA ALA A 87 -22.01 -15.24 -2.62
C ALA A 87 -20.56 -14.79 -2.62
N CYS A 88 -19.64 -15.69 -2.29
CA CYS A 88 -18.21 -15.47 -2.48
C CYS A 88 -17.66 -16.55 -3.41
N PHE A 89 -17.02 -16.14 -4.50
CA PHE A 89 -16.30 -17.01 -5.41
C PHE A 89 -14.80 -16.90 -5.17
N ASP A 90 -14.16 -18.03 -4.94
CA ASP A 90 -12.72 -18.18 -4.73
C ASP A 90 -12.05 -18.45 -6.09
N VAL A 91 -11.26 -17.49 -6.56
CA VAL A 91 -10.62 -17.53 -7.89
C VAL A 91 -9.44 -18.50 -7.96
N ASP A 92 -8.89 -18.89 -6.81
CA ASP A 92 -7.74 -19.78 -6.75
C ASP A 92 -8.16 -21.25 -6.81
N LEU A 93 -9.31 -21.59 -6.19
CA LEU A 93 -9.87 -22.94 -6.19
C LEU A 93 -11.07 -23.13 -7.13
N LEU A 94 -11.51 -22.08 -7.83
CA LEU A 94 -12.65 -22.09 -8.77
C LEU A 94 -13.90 -22.68 -8.13
N ARG A 95 -14.29 -22.11 -6.98
CA ARG A 95 -15.38 -22.60 -6.15
C ARG A 95 -16.19 -21.46 -5.56
N VAL A 96 -17.43 -21.74 -5.22
CA VAL A 96 -18.19 -20.90 -4.28
C VAL A 96 -17.75 -21.26 -2.86
N SER A 97 -17.13 -20.33 -2.15
CA SER A 97 -16.70 -20.55 -0.76
C SER A 97 -17.88 -20.44 0.21
N ALA A 98 -18.86 -19.57 -0.06
CA ALA A 98 -20.09 -19.44 0.71
C ALA A 98 -21.22 -18.77 -0.09
N ILE A 99 -22.48 -19.08 0.29
CA ILE A 99 -23.70 -18.32 -0.07
C ILE A 99 -24.45 -18.02 1.22
N TRP A 100 -24.95 -16.80 1.38
CA TRP A 100 -25.69 -16.38 2.56
C TRP A 100 -26.79 -15.37 2.24
N HIS A 101 -27.70 -15.21 3.20
CA HIS A 101 -28.72 -14.17 3.20
C HIS A 101 -28.49 -13.20 4.37
N GLY A 102 -28.35 -11.91 4.09
CA GLY A 102 -28.10 -10.84 5.04
C GLY A 102 -27.47 -9.59 4.41
N LYS A 103 -26.69 -8.84 5.18
CA LYS A 103 -26.21 -7.48 4.83
C LYS A 103 -24.78 -7.46 4.25
N GLY A 104 -24.38 -8.51 3.53
CA GLY A 104 -23.04 -8.60 2.93
C GLY A 104 -21.98 -9.03 3.94
N VAL A 105 -20.88 -8.29 4.03
CA VAL A 105 -19.70 -8.61 4.87
C VAL A 105 -19.34 -7.47 5.83
N THR A 106 -18.61 -7.78 6.90
CA THR A 106 -18.13 -6.76 7.86
C THR A 106 -17.13 -5.79 7.21
N PRO A 107 -17.26 -4.46 7.44
CA PRO A 107 -16.42 -3.45 6.79
C PRO A 107 -15.11 -3.21 7.56
N VAL A 108 -14.25 -4.23 7.64
CA VAL A 108 -13.07 -4.22 8.53
C VAL A 108 -11.71 -4.25 7.80
N SER A 109 -11.71 -4.28 6.46
CA SER A 109 -10.47 -4.17 5.68
C SER A 109 -9.85 -2.77 5.81
N MET A 110 -8.61 -2.62 5.34
CA MET A 110 -7.84 -1.38 5.49
C MET A 110 -8.45 -0.24 4.68
N SER A 111 -8.86 -0.52 3.43
CA SER A 111 -9.56 0.47 2.61
C SER A 111 -10.89 0.87 3.23
N GLN A 112 -11.70 -0.09 3.69
CA GLN A 112 -13.00 0.17 4.34
C GLN A 112 -12.89 0.99 5.62
N GLY A 113 -11.97 0.62 6.52
CA GLY A 113 -11.79 1.33 7.79
C GLY A 113 -11.33 2.77 7.58
N SER A 114 -10.34 2.97 6.70
CA SER A 114 -9.76 4.29 6.41
C SER A 114 -10.62 5.17 5.50
N TYR A 115 -11.63 4.61 4.82
CA TYR A 115 -12.47 5.33 3.84
C TYR A 115 -13.26 6.48 4.47
N GLN A 116 -13.86 6.21 5.63
CA GLN A 116 -14.69 7.19 6.36
C GLN A 116 -13.89 7.92 7.44
N VAL A 117 -12.87 7.26 8.01
CA VAL A 117 -12.05 7.79 9.09
C VAL A 117 -10.59 7.68 8.69
N ALA A 118 -10.02 8.76 8.13
CA ALA A 118 -8.61 8.82 7.78
C ALA A 118 -7.74 8.41 8.99
N GLY A 119 -6.69 7.61 8.81
CA GLY A 119 -5.90 7.10 9.93
C GLY A 119 -6.37 5.77 10.53
N ALA A 120 -7.60 5.33 10.29
CA ALA A 120 -8.08 4.06 10.84
C ALA A 120 -7.41 2.86 10.15
N LYS A 121 -6.80 1.97 10.94
CA LYS A 121 -6.08 0.80 10.44
C LYS A 121 -6.79 -0.51 10.75
N ALA A 122 -6.76 -1.43 9.80
CA ALA A 122 -6.92 -2.83 10.11
C ALA A 122 -5.69 -3.31 10.91
N PRO A 123 -5.88 -4.09 12.00
CA PRO A 123 -4.78 -4.74 12.71
C PRO A 123 -3.94 -5.61 11.76
N ILE A 124 -2.63 -5.68 12.00
CA ILE A 124 -1.76 -6.66 11.34
C ILE A 124 -2.24 -8.09 11.62
N GLY A 125 -2.04 -9.00 10.68
CA GLY A 125 -2.42 -10.40 10.80
C GLY A 125 -3.75 -10.74 10.14
N GLN A 126 -4.26 -11.93 10.47
CA GLN A 126 -5.51 -12.49 9.95
C GLN A 126 -6.61 -12.57 11.02
N GLY A 127 -6.45 -11.84 12.14
CA GLY A 127 -7.36 -11.91 13.29
C GLY A 127 -8.62 -11.04 13.16
N LYS A 128 -8.64 -10.09 12.21
CA LYS A 128 -9.79 -9.24 11.92
C LYS A 128 -9.91 -9.08 10.41
N LEU A 129 -10.74 -9.92 9.80
CA LEU A 129 -10.99 -9.98 8.36
C LEU A 129 -12.49 -9.81 8.08
N PRO A 130 -12.89 -9.45 6.84
CA PRO A 130 -14.30 -9.39 6.48
C PRO A 130 -14.99 -10.74 6.69
N GLU A 131 -16.07 -10.74 7.48
CA GLU A 131 -16.88 -11.91 7.84
C GLU A 131 -18.31 -11.74 7.32
N ILE A 132 -19.04 -12.85 7.18
CA ILE A 132 -20.44 -12.85 6.75
C ILE A 132 -21.33 -12.09 7.77
N ILE A 133 -22.13 -11.13 7.29
CA ILE A 133 -23.25 -10.56 8.04
C ILE A 133 -24.54 -11.21 7.56
N GLY A 134 -24.97 -12.29 8.19
CA GLY A 134 -26.21 -12.96 7.81
C GLY A 134 -26.26 -14.44 8.18
N THR A 135 -27.21 -15.14 7.56
CA THR A 135 -27.39 -16.58 7.71
C THR A 135 -26.72 -17.32 6.54
N PRO A 136 -25.68 -18.14 6.79
CA PRO A 136 -25.09 -18.97 5.74
C PRO A 136 -26.07 -20.05 5.28
N TRP A 137 -26.17 -20.22 3.96
CA TRP A 137 -26.97 -21.26 3.31
C TRP A 137 -26.11 -22.48 3.04
N ILE A 138 -24.96 -22.25 2.41
CA ILE A 138 -23.91 -23.23 2.15
C ILE A 138 -22.52 -22.63 2.36
N ALA A 139 -21.55 -23.48 2.65
CA ALA A 139 -20.13 -23.14 2.68
C ALA A 139 -19.30 -24.37 2.26
N ASN A 140 -18.15 -24.13 1.64
CA ASN A 140 -17.21 -25.18 1.22
C ASN A 140 -15.87 -25.07 1.96
N GLY A 141 -15.15 -26.19 2.11
CA GLY A 141 -13.87 -26.29 2.83
C GLY A 141 -12.68 -25.61 2.15
N ILE A 142 -11.61 -26.32 1.82
CA ILE A 142 -10.50 -25.81 1.00
C ILE A 142 -10.14 -26.92 0.01
N TYR A 143 -10.80 -26.91 -1.14
CA TYR A 143 -10.66 -27.88 -2.23
C TYR A 143 -11.29 -27.33 -3.52
N PRO A 144 -10.91 -27.79 -4.72
CA PRO A 144 -11.47 -27.30 -5.97
C PRO A 144 -12.99 -27.52 -6.06
N GLY A 145 -13.71 -26.54 -6.60
CA GLY A 145 -15.17 -26.61 -6.75
C GLY A 145 -15.57 -27.63 -7.82
N TRP A 146 -14.94 -27.50 -9.00
CA TRP A 146 -15.06 -28.44 -10.11
C TRP A 146 -13.94 -29.47 -10.09
N GLN A 147 -14.29 -30.72 -10.38
CA GLN A 147 -13.34 -31.83 -10.47
C GLN A 147 -13.67 -32.73 -11.67
N PRO A 148 -12.68 -33.17 -12.45
CA PRO A 148 -12.87 -34.14 -13.51
C PRO A 148 -13.17 -35.53 -12.91
N GLY A 149 -14.13 -36.22 -13.50
CA GLY A 149 -14.59 -37.54 -13.06
C GLY A 149 -15.75 -37.49 -12.06
N GLU A 150 -16.06 -38.68 -11.52
CA GLU A 150 -17.14 -38.89 -10.53
C GLU A 150 -16.63 -38.85 -9.09
N GLN A 151 -15.34 -39.13 -8.90
CA GLN A 151 -14.73 -39.21 -7.58
C GLN A 151 -14.34 -37.81 -7.12
N VAL A 152 -14.86 -37.43 -5.96
CA VAL A 152 -14.62 -36.12 -5.38
C VAL A 152 -13.54 -36.21 -4.30
N SER A 153 -12.49 -35.41 -4.46
CA SER A 153 -11.50 -35.17 -3.43
C SER A 153 -11.85 -33.91 -2.64
N ARG A 154 -11.72 -33.96 -1.31
CA ARG A 154 -11.84 -32.80 -0.41
C ARG A 154 -10.47 -32.31 0.08
N ILE A 155 -9.43 -32.56 -0.71
CA ILE A 155 -8.04 -32.20 -0.42
C ILE A 155 -7.67 -30.96 -1.25
N ASP A 156 -6.96 -30.03 -0.63
CA ASP A 156 -6.35 -28.90 -1.35
C ASP A 156 -5.16 -29.40 -2.19
N PRO A 157 -5.21 -29.35 -3.54
CA PRO A 157 -4.14 -29.84 -4.39
C PRO A 157 -2.97 -28.87 -4.49
N ARG A 158 -3.08 -27.66 -3.92
CA ARG A 158 -2.05 -26.64 -4.02
C ARG A 158 -0.94 -26.90 -3.02
N GLU A 159 0.30 -26.81 -3.51
CA GLU A 159 1.51 -26.87 -2.70
C GLU A 159 1.40 -25.93 -1.48
N PRO A 160 1.68 -26.39 -0.25
CA PRO A 160 1.70 -25.53 0.92
C PRO A 160 2.82 -24.47 0.84
N GLY A 161 2.68 -23.39 1.61
CA GLY A 161 3.74 -22.41 1.80
C GLY A 161 4.76 -22.85 2.87
N PRO A 162 5.71 -21.96 3.23
CA PRO A 162 6.64 -22.21 4.33
C PRO A 162 5.94 -22.51 5.66
N ASP A 163 4.78 -21.90 5.91
CA ASP A 163 3.87 -22.26 7.00
C ASP A 163 2.68 -23.06 6.45
N SER A 164 2.50 -24.30 6.93
CA SER A 164 1.44 -25.19 6.47
C SER A 164 0.02 -24.72 6.86
N ARG A 165 -0.08 -23.83 7.86
CA ARG A 165 -1.33 -23.21 8.30
C ARG A 165 -1.79 -22.11 7.34
N GLU A 166 -0.90 -21.57 6.51
CA GLU A 166 -1.24 -20.58 5.50
C GLU A 166 -1.99 -21.22 4.33
N ILE A 167 -3.15 -20.64 3.99
CA ILE A 167 -4.04 -21.17 2.94
C ILE A 167 -4.00 -20.33 1.65
N GLY A 168 -3.42 -19.13 1.71
CA GLY A 168 -3.11 -18.26 0.58
C GLY A 168 -1.97 -18.81 -0.27
N ARG A 169 -2.20 -19.96 -0.89
CA ARG A 169 -1.18 -20.76 -1.59
C ARG A 169 -0.98 -20.36 -3.05
N GLY A 170 -1.84 -19.48 -3.58
CA GLY A 170 -1.98 -19.16 -5.00
C GLY A 170 -3.06 -20.00 -5.69
N PRO A 171 -3.20 -19.91 -7.01
CA PRO A 171 -4.17 -20.70 -7.77
C PRO A 171 -3.81 -22.18 -7.83
N ILE A 172 -4.79 -23.01 -8.16
CA ILE A 172 -4.57 -24.39 -8.60
C ILE A 172 -3.68 -24.44 -9.86
N ASP A 173 -3.10 -25.61 -10.11
CA ASP A 173 -2.32 -25.84 -11.32
C ASP A 173 -3.16 -25.46 -12.57
N PRO A 174 -2.62 -24.64 -13.50
CA PRO A 174 -3.36 -24.22 -14.69
C PRO A 174 -3.90 -25.35 -15.58
N ARG A 175 -3.33 -26.56 -15.49
CA ARG A 175 -3.84 -27.76 -16.17
C ARG A 175 -5.14 -28.27 -15.58
N LEU A 176 -5.37 -28.02 -14.28
CA LEU A 176 -6.62 -28.35 -13.59
C LEU A 176 -7.68 -27.28 -13.85
N GLY A 177 -7.30 -26.01 -13.82
CA GLY A 177 -8.19 -24.93 -14.19
C GLY A 177 -7.60 -23.53 -13.98
N ARG A 178 -8.29 -22.53 -14.51
CA ARG A 178 -7.88 -21.12 -14.39
C ARG A 178 -9.06 -20.16 -14.46
N PHE A 179 -9.12 -19.22 -13.53
CA PHE A 179 -10.06 -18.09 -13.60
C PHE A 179 -9.65 -17.13 -14.72
N LYS A 180 -10.63 -16.61 -15.48
CA LYS A 180 -10.37 -15.79 -16.67
C LYS A 180 -10.92 -14.39 -16.54
N ALA A 181 -12.20 -14.23 -16.19
CA ALA A 181 -12.79 -12.91 -16.14
C ALA A 181 -14.05 -12.83 -15.27
N VAL A 182 -14.29 -11.62 -14.78
CA VAL A 182 -15.61 -11.14 -14.42
C VAL A 182 -16.14 -10.34 -15.60
N ARG A 183 -17.32 -10.68 -16.12
CA ARG A 183 -18.01 -9.91 -17.16
C ARG A 183 -19.32 -9.36 -16.62
N LEU A 184 -19.46 -8.04 -16.71
CA LEU A 184 -20.67 -7.33 -16.33
C LEU A 184 -21.71 -7.46 -17.43
N ARG A 185 -22.92 -7.84 -17.03
CA ARG A 185 -24.14 -7.77 -17.84
C ARG A 185 -25.15 -6.93 -17.07
N GLU A 186 -26.28 -6.61 -17.70
CA GLU A 186 -27.34 -5.74 -17.14
C GLU A 186 -27.53 -5.91 -15.62
N ASN A 187 -28.07 -7.06 -15.19
CA ASN A 187 -28.39 -7.35 -13.78
C ASN A 187 -27.63 -8.55 -13.19
N VAL A 188 -26.60 -9.05 -13.88
CA VAL A 188 -25.86 -10.25 -13.43
C VAL A 188 -24.38 -10.14 -13.75
N VAL A 189 -23.58 -10.87 -12.97
CA VAL A 189 -22.15 -11.02 -13.16
C VAL A 189 -21.86 -12.41 -13.71
N TRP A 190 -21.19 -12.46 -14.86
CA TRP A 190 -20.68 -13.70 -15.43
C TRP A 190 -19.25 -13.93 -14.96
N LEU A 191 -19.02 -15.06 -14.31
CA LEU A 191 -17.71 -15.60 -13.98
C LEU A 191 -17.28 -16.53 -15.12
N GLU A 192 -16.13 -16.25 -15.71
CA GLU A 192 -15.55 -17.04 -16.81
C GLU A 192 -14.28 -17.73 -16.31
N TYR A 193 -14.21 -19.05 -16.42
CA TYR A 193 -13.07 -19.87 -16.02
C TYR A 193 -12.97 -21.17 -16.83
N ASP A 194 -11.80 -21.81 -16.83
CA ASP A 194 -11.57 -23.08 -17.51
C ASP A 194 -11.30 -24.21 -16.50
N ILE A 195 -11.72 -25.45 -16.80
CA ILE A 195 -11.39 -26.68 -16.08
C ILE A 195 -10.92 -27.74 -17.09
N GLU A 196 -9.69 -28.26 -16.98
CA GLU A 196 -9.05 -29.09 -18.03
C GLU A 196 -9.30 -28.56 -19.46
N ASP A 197 -9.09 -27.25 -19.68
CA ASP A 197 -9.37 -26.54 -20.95
C ASP A 197 -10.84 -26.48 -21.41
N VAL A 198 -11.79 -26.98 -20.61
CA VAL A 198 -13.22 -26.84 -20.85
C VAL A 198 -13.69 -25.48 -20.31
N PRO A 199 -14.19 -24.57 -21.16
CA PRO A 199 -14.66 -23.27 -20.72
C PRO A 199 -15.97 -23.42 -19.94
N ILE A 200 -16.05 -22.73 -18.82
CA ILE A 200 -17.23 -22.61 -17.97
C ILE A 200 -17.56 -21.14 -17.81
N ARG A 201 -18.83 -20.83 -18.02
CA ARG A 201 -19.42 -19.56 -17.64
C ARG A 201 -20.45 -19.84 -16.56
N GLU A 202 -20.32 -19.13 -15.44
CA GLU A 202 -21.23 -19.24 -14.31
C GLU A 202 -21.77 -17.86 -13.94
N TRP A 203 -23.05 -17.77 -13.61
CA TRP A 203 -23.62 -16.57 -13.01
C TRP A 203 -24.64 -16.92 -11.95
N MET A 204 -24.84 -15.99 -11.04
CA MET A 204 -25.70 -16.18 -9.88
C MET A 204 -26.66 -15.01 -9.77
N GLU A 205 -27.89 -15.31 -9.41
CA GLU A 205 -28.96 -14.33 -9.21
C GLU A 205 -29.84 -14.77 -8.05
N SER A 206 -30.48 -13.81 -7.39
CA SER A 206 -31.55 -14.12 -6.43
C SER A 206 -32.92 -13.74 -7.00
N ARG A 207 -33.94 -14.48 -6.59
CA ARG A 207 -35.34 -14.23 -6.94
C ARG A 207 -36.19 -14.33 -5.69
N VAL A 208 -37.25 -13.55 -5.61
CA VAL A 208 -38.22 -13.65 -4.52
C VAL A 208 -39.49 -14.30 -5.06
N GLU A 209 -39.90 -15.41 -4.47
CA GLU A 209 -41.15 -16.09 -4.78
C GLU A 209 -41.96 -16.24 -3.48
N ASN A 210 -43.19 -15.75 -3.47
CA ASN A 210 -44.05 -15.73 -2.27
C ASN A 210 -43.36 -15.12 -1.03
N GLY A 211 -42.53 -14.09 -1.23
CA GLY A 211 -41.79 -13.43 -0.15
C GLY A 211 -40.55 -14.19 0.35
N ILE A 212 -40.19 -15.31 -0.27
CA ILE A 212 -39.03 -16.13 0.09
C ILE A 212 -37.96 -15.96 -0.99
N ALA A 213 -36.75 -15.58 -0.55
CA ALA A 213 -35.60 -15.51 -1.44
C ALA A 213 -35.15 -16.91 -1.87
N GLN A 214 -34.76 -17.04 -3.14
CA GLN A 214 -34.12 -18.20 -3.73
C GLN A 214 -32.87 -17.72 -4.45
N VAL A 215 -31.79 -18.50 -4.37
CA VAL A 215 -30.56 -18.24 -5.13
C VAL A 215 -30.46 -19.26 -6.24
N GLN A 216 -30.25 -18.78 -7.47
CA GLN A 216 -30.02 -19.63 -8.63
C GLN A 216 -28.59 -19.42 -9.14
N ARG A 217 -27.86 -20.53 -9.35
CA ARG A 217 -26.60 -20.57 -10.09
C ARG A 217 -26.89 -21.16 -11.47
N THR A 218 -26.48 -20.49 -12.53
CA THR A 218 -26.63 -20.95 -13.91
C THR A 218 -25.26 -21.15 -14.54
N PHE A 219 -25.14 -22.19 -15.36
CA PHE A 219 -23.90 -22.61 -15.97
C PHE A 219 -24.08 -22.81 -17.47
N GLU A 220 -23.10 -22.35 -18.24
CA GLU A 220 -22.81 -22.83 -19.58
C GLU A 220 -21.44 -23.52 -19.53
N ILE A 221 -21.42 -24.83 -19.81
CA ILE A 221 -20.18 -25.62 -19.87
C ILE A 221 -19.91 -26.07 -21.30
N GLY A 222 -18.65 -25.94 -21.72
CA GLY A 222 -18.18 -26.34 -23.04
C GLY A 222 -18.24 -27.84 -23.31
N LYS A 223 -17.85 -28.18 -24.54
CA LYS A 223 -17.63 -29.57 -24.97
C LYS A 223 -16.59 -30.25 -24.07
N ARG A 224 -16.82 -31.52 -23.76
CA ARG A 224 -15.99 -32.30 -22.82
C ARG A 224 -16.13 -33.80 -23.07
N GLU A 225 -15.02 -34.51 -22.98
CA GLU A 225 -14.96 -35.97 -23.18
C GLU A 225 -15.20 -36.77 -21.90
N LYS A 226 -14.98 -36.14 -20.74
CA LYS A 226 -15.14 -36.74 -19.42
C LYS A 226 -16.34 -36.14 -18.69
N SER A 227 -16.90 -36.88 -17.74
CA SER A 227 -17.86 -36.32 -16.79
C SER A 227 -17.14 -35.40 -15.81
N PHE A 228 -17.76 -34.29 -15.41
CA PHE A 228 -17.27 -33.42 -14.34
C PHE A 228 -18.22 -33.45 -13.14
N THR A 229 -17.67 -33.24 -11.94
CA THR A 229 -18.45 -33.09 -10.71
C THR A 229 -18.19 -31.73 -10.10
N LEU A 230 -19.26 -30.98 -9.79
CA LEU A 230 -19.23 -29.74 -9.02
C LEU A 230 -19.71 -30.01 -7.60
N ILE A 231 -18.92 -29.59 -6.62
CA ILE A 231 -19.39 -29.46 -5.24
C ILE A 231 -20.18 -28.17 -5.14
N VAL A 232 -21.51 -28.28 -5.01
CA VAL A 232 -22.40 -27.12 -4.94
C VAL A 232 -22.17 -26.36 -3.64
N GLY A 233 -22.12 -27.09 -2.52
CA GLY A 233 -22.02 -26.54 -1.18
C GLY A 233 -22.28 -27.59 -0.10
N SER A 234 -21.77 -27.36 1.12
CA SER A 234 -22.13 -28.13 2.30
C SER A 234 -22.94 -27.31 3.29
N ARG A 235 -23.84 -27.97 4.03
CA ARG A 235 -24.64 -27.43 5.14
C ARG A 235 -24.70 -28.46 6.27
N PRO A 236 -24.55 -28.07 7.55
CA PRO A 236 -24.68 -29.00 8.67
C PRO A 236 -26.09 -29.58 8.76
N GLU A 237 -26.18 -30.91 8.88
CA GLU A 237 -27.45 -31.64 9.06
C GLU A 237 -28.15 -31.30 10.39
N SER A 238 -27.40 -30.76 11.36
CA SER A 238 -27.93 -30.35 12.66
C SER A 238 -28.78 -29.07 12.63
N LEU A 239 -28.82 -28.34 11.51
CA LEU A 239 -29.59 -27.10 11.39
C LEU A 239 -31.06 -27.39 11.09
N THR A 240 -31.95 -26.75 11.84
CA THR A 240 -33.41 -26.99 11.77
C THR A 240 -34.08 -26.36 10.55
N ASN A 241 -33.47 -25.33 9.96
CA ASN A 241 -33.91 -24.75 8.70
C ASN A 241 -33.38 -25.57 7.51
N ARG A 242 -34.30 -26.24 6.83
CA ARG A 242 -34.01 -27.12 5.68
C ARG A 242 -33.62 -26.28 4.47
N LEU A 243 -32.50 -26.64 3.84
CA LEU A 243 -32.15 -26.12 2.51
C LEU A 243 -32.68 -27.10 1.46
N ASP A 244 -33.53 -26.62 0.56
CA ASP A 244 -33.92 -27.36 -0.63
C ASP A 244 -33.00 -26.95 -1.78
N VAL A 245 -32.55 -27.91 -2.58
CA VAL A 245 -31.69 -27.70 -3.74
C VAL A 245 -32.25 -28.50 -4.90
N SER A 246 -32.46 -27.85 -6.04
CA SER A 246 -33.09 -28.45 -7.22
C SER A 246 -32.35 -28.04 -8.49
N VAL A 247 -32.30 -28.94 -9.47
CA VAL A 247 -31.60 -28.73 -10.75
C VAL A 247 -32.57 -28.72 -11.92
N LEU A 248 -32.34 -27.82 -12.87
CA LEU A 248 -32.96 -27.81 -14.20
C LEU A 248 -31.84 -27.98 -15.22
N ALA A 249 -31.89 -29.03 -16.03
CA ALA A 249 -30.89 -29.30 -17.05
C ALA A 249 -31.55 -29.83 -18.33
N ASN A 250 -30.91 -29.56 -19.47
CA ASN A 250 -31.28 -30.17 -20.75
C ASN A 250 -31.01 -31.69 -20.71
N THR A 251 -31.63 -32.45 -21.62
CA THR A 251 -31.35 -33.88 -21.80
C THR A 251 -30.24 -34.10 -22.84
N VAL A 252 -29.47 -35.18 -22.68
CA VAL A 252 -28.54 -35.71 -23.69
C VAL A 252 -29.02 -37.12 -24.02
N GLY A 253 -29.68 -37.26 -25.19
CA GLY A 253 -30.48 -38.46 -25.48
C GLY A 253 -31.67 -38.58 -24.53
N ASP A 254 -31.87 -39.76 -23.94
CA ASP A 254 -32.96 -40.04 -22.98
C ASP A 254 -32.59 -39.78 -21.51
N ALA A 255 -31.33 -39.40 -21.23
CA ALA A 255 -30.83 -39.16 -19.88
C ALA A 255 -30.63 -37.66 -19.58
N PRO A 256 -30.78 -37.22 -18.32
CA PRO A 256 -30.49 -35.84 -17.95
C PRO A 256 -28.99 -35.54 -18.11
N ALA A 257 -28.66 -34.40 -18.72
CA ALA A 257 -27.26 -33.99 -18.91
C ALA A 257 -26.54 -33.73 -17.58
N VAL A 258 -27.32 -33.45 -16.53
CA VAL A 258 -26.84 -33.17 -15.18
C VAL A 258 -27.71 -33.89 -14.16
N SER A 259 -27.08 -34.56 -13.19
CA SER A 259 -27.76 -35.16 -12.05
C SER A 259 -27.32 -34.49 -10.75
N LEU A 260 -28.28 -34.20 -9.87
CA LEU A 260 -28.04 -33.71 -8.51
C LEU A 260 -28.04 -34.89 -7.52
N HIS A 261 -27.04 -34.93 -6.65
CA HIS A 261 -26.93 -35.90 -5.57
C HIS A 261 -26.59 -35.19 -4.26
N GLU A 262 -27.12 -35.68 -3.15
CA GLU A 262 -26.84 -35.17 -1.80
C GLU A 262 -26.24 -36.30 -0.95
N SER A 263 -25.19 -35.99 -0.20
CA SER A 263 -24.61 -36.91 0.76
C SER A 263 -23.98 -36.16 1.94
N ALA A 264 -24.41 -36.52 3.16
CA ALA A 264 -23.91 -35.98 4.41
C ALA A 264 -23.92 -34.44 4.44
N GLY A 265 -25.06 -33.85 4.09
CA GLY A 265 -25.28 -32.41 4.03
C GLY A 265 -24.52 -31.71 2.90
N THR A 266 -24.09 -32.42 1.86
CA THR A 266 -23.35 -31.84 0.73
C THR A 266 -24.01 -32.17 -0.60
N TRP A 267 -24.23 -31.15 -1.42
CA TRP A 267 -24.82 -31.30 -2.74
C TRP A 267 -23.74 -31.33 -3.83
N PHE A 268 -23.91 -32.26 -4.77
CA PHE A 268 -23.01 -32.49 -5.90
C PHE A 268 -23.81 -32.47 -7.20
N LEU A 269 -23.30 -31.75 -8.20
CA LEU A 269 -23.81 -31.85 -9.57
C LEU A 269 -22.83 -32.66 -10.39
N ARG A 270 -23.32 -33.70 -11.03
CA ARG A 270 -22.57 -34.49 -11.98
C ARG A 270 -23.02 -34.16 -13.39
N VAL A 271 -22.09 -33.75 -14.23
CA VAL A 271 -22.32 -33.32 -15.60
C VAL A 271 -21.68 -34.34 -16.54
N VAL A 272 -22.48 -35.02 -17.36
CA VAL A 272 -22.03 -36.14 -18.22
C VAL A 272 -21.17 -35.63 -19.39
N PRO A 273 -20.39 -36.46 -20.09
CA PRO A 273 -19.70 -36.06 -21.33
C PRO A 273 -20.66 -35.48 -22.38
N SER A 274 -20.20 -34.51 -23.17
CA SER A 274 -20.99 -33.90 -24.24
C SER A 274 -20.11 -33.27 -25.32
N TYR A 275 -20.50 -33.45 -26.58
CA TYR A 275 -19.85 -32.82 -27.74
C TYR A 275 -20.45 -31.45 -28.09
N THR A 276 -21.49 -31.02 -27.37
CA THR A 276 -22.09 -29.68 -27.47
C THR A 276 -22.00 -28.97 -26.12
N PHE A 277 -22.22 -27.65 -26.13
CA PHE A 277 -22.40 -26.89 -24.89
C PHE A 277 -23.60 -27.42 -24.11
N THR A 278 -23.49 -27.43 -22.78
CA THR A 278 -24.59 -27.79 -21.87
C THR A 278 -24.92 -26.59 -21.02
N GLU A 279 -26.20 -26.20 -21.01
CA GLU A 279 -26.74 -25.18 -20.11
C GLU A 279 -27.59 -25.87 -19.04
N PHE A 280 -27.44 -25.44 -17.79
CA PHE A 280 -28.25 -25.91 -16.67
C PHE A 280 -28.24 -24.89 -15.52
N SER A 281 -29.22 -24.98 -14.64
CA SER A 281 -29.37 -24.14 -13.46
C SER A 281 -29.58 -25.00 -12.21
N VAL A 282 -29.01 -24.57 -11.09
CA VAL A 282 -29.31 -25.11 -9.75
C VAL A 282 -29.85 -23.99 -8.89
N ALA A 283 -31.04 -24.19 -8.33
CA ALA A 283 -31.68 -23.28 -7.40
C ALA A 283 -31.60 -23.83 -5.99
N MET A 284 -31.53 -22.92 -5.01
CA MET A 284 -31.57 -23.24 -3.60
C MET A 284 -32.49 -22.28 -2.85
N SER A 285 -33.20 -22.80 -1.85
CA SER A 285 -34.07 -22.02 -0.99
C SER A 285 -34.09 -22.57 0.42
N LEU A 286 -34.11 -21.68 1.42
CA LEU A 286 -34.30 -22.05 2.81
C LEU A 286 -35.79 -22.17 3.14
N ASN A 287 -36.17 -23.28 3.76
CA ASN A 287 -37.52 -23.58 4.26
C ASN A 287 -38.62 -23.53 3.20
N SER A 288 -38.27 -23.59 1.92
CA SER A 288 -39.21 -23.64 0.81
C SER A 288 -38.63 -24.49 -0.33
N ALA A 289 -39.47 -24.97 -1.24
CA ALA A 289 -39.01 -25.74 -2.39
C ALA A 289 -38.25 -24.83 -3.37
N ALA A 290 -37.06 -25.24 -3.77
CA ALA A 290 -36.28 -24.52 -4.77
C ALA A 290 -36.85 -24.76 -6.17
N ARG A 291 -37.08 -23.69 -6.93
CA ARG A 291 -37.65 -23.75 -8.29
C ARG A 291 -36.65 -23.21 -9.30
N PRO A 292 -35.77 -24.07 -9.85
CA PRO A 292 -34.86 -23.64 -10.91
C PRO A 292 -35.67 -23.28 -12.15
N ALA A 293 -35.29 -22.20 -12.80
CA ALA A 293 -35.92 -21.73 -14.01
C ALA A 293 -34.87 -21.41 -15.06
N GLN A 294 -35.26 -21.52 -16.33
CA GLN A 294 -34.37 -21.22 -17.43
C GLN A 294 -33.87 -19.76 -17.31
N SER A 295 -32.58 -19.56 -17.51
CA SER A 295 -32.02 -18.22 -17.42
C SER A 295 -32.34 -17.44 -18.70
N LEU A 296 -32.71 -16.17 -18.53
CA LEU A 296 -32.83 -15.25 -19.65
C LEU A 296 -31.42 -14.81 -20.03
N LYS A 297 -31.10 -14.85 -21.33
CA LYS A 297 -29.81 -14.32 -21.81
C LYS A 297 -29.69 -12.86 -21.42
N ALA A 298 -28.78 -12.56 -20.50
CA ALA A 298 -28.56 -11.20 -20.00
C ALA A 298 -28.13 -10.28 -21.16
N LYS A 299 -28.61 -9.04 -21.21
CA LYS A 299 -28.19 -8.05 -22.20
C LYS A 299 -26.80 -7.47 -21.83
N PRO A 300 -26.12 -6.75 -22.73
CA PRO A 300 -24.99 -5.90 -22.34
C PRO A 300 -25.34 -5.03 -21.14
N ALA A 301 -24.35 -4.70 -20.32
CA ALA A 301 -24.60 -3.82 -19.18
C ALA A 301 -24.99 -2.42 -19.65
N GLU A 302 -25.93 -1.79 -18.95
CA GLU A 302 -26.21 -0.37 -19.17
C GLU A 302 -25.08 0.48 -18.57
N LEU A 303 -24.92 1.70 -19.11
CA LEU A 303 -23.96 2.68 -18.65
C LEU A 303 -24.31 3.12 -17.22
N ARG A 304 -23.44 2.87 -16.24
CA ARG A 304 -23.72 3.10 -14.80
C ARG A 304 -23.37 4.51 -14.36
N TRP A 305 -22.37 5.11 -14.98
CA TRP A 305 -21.77 6.37 -14.58
C TRP A 305 -21.74 7.35 -15.76
N PRO A 306 -22.90 7.76 -16.31
CA PRO A 306 -22.95 8.60 -17.50
C PRO A 306 -22.25 9.97 -17.34
N GLU A 307 -22.09 10.45 -16.11
CA GLU A 307 -21.55 11.77 -15.81
C GLU A 307 -20.05 11.89 -16.11
N ILE A 308 -19.68 13.03 -16.70
CA ILE A 308 -18.30 13.51 -16.79
C ILE A 308 -18.18 14.70 -15.84
N ILE A 309 -17.29 14.58 -14.87
CA ILE A 309 -17.02 15.67 -13.91
C ILE A 309 -15.94 16.55 -14.50
N THR A 310 -16.09 17.87 -14.35
CA THR A 310 -15.07 18.84 -14.77
C THR A 310 -14.49 19.54 -13.56
N THR A 311 -13.17 19.69 -13.52
CA THR A 311 -12.45 20.48 -12.52
C THR A 311 -11.36 21.32 -13.20
N SER A 312 -10.64 22.11 -12.42
CA SER A 312 -9.46 22.85 -12.88
C SER A 312 -8.30 22.71 -11.90
N GLY A 313 -7.07 22.84 -12.40
CA GLY A 313 -5.88 22.94 -11.58
C GLY A 313 -5.48 24.38 -11.30
N SER A 314 -4.53 24.55 -10.39
CA SER A 314 -3.87 25.83 -10.09
C SER A 314 -2.38 25.70 -10.35
N LEU A 315 -1.83 26.61 -11.15
CA LEU A 315 -0.39 26.67 -11.40
C LEU A 315 0.32 27.31 -10.21
N SER A 316 1.52 26.82 -9.89
CA SER A 316 2.38 27.50 -8.93
C SER A 316 3.01 28.75 -9.54
N GLU A 317 3.08 29.81 -8.73
CA GLU A 317 3.70 31.11 -9.06
C GLU A 317 5.14 31.22 -8.54
N SER A 318 5.68 30.15 -7.93
CA SER A 318 7.07 30.10 -7.47
C SER A 318 8.07 30.29 -8.62
N ASP A 319 9.22 30.89 -8.31
CA ASP A 319 10.36 31.09 -9.20
C ASP A 319 11.40 29.95 -9.15
N GLU A 320 11.09 28.85 -8.46
CA GLU A 320 11.93 27.65 -8.43
C GLU A 320 12.00 26.95 -9.80
N ASP A 321 13.04 26.14 -10.01
CA ASP A 321 13.25 25.46 -11.31
C ASP A 321 12.25 24.32 -11.56
N CYS A 322 11.71 23.74 -10.49
CA CYS A 322 10.67 22.71 -10.50
C CYS A 322 9.56 23.14 -9.56
N VAL A 323 8.39 23.44 -10.11
CA VAL A 323 7.24 23.91 -9.34
C VAL A 323 6.14 22.85 -9.31
N VAL A 324 5.36 22.83 -8.23
CA VAL A 324 4.26 21.87 -8.05
C VAL A 324 2.92 22.56 -8.35
N ASP A 325 2.32 22.23 -9.50
CA ASP A 325 0.95 22.62 -9.83
C ASP A 325 -0.04 21.64 -9.17
N ASN A 326 -1.11 22.17 -8.58
CA ASN A 326 -2.14 21.36 -7.94
C ASN A 326 -3.28 21.04 -8.91
N ILE A 327 -3.75 19.79 -8.93
CA ILE A 327 -4.81 19.32 -9.82
C ILE A 327 -6.02 18.99 -8.95
N ALA A 328 -7.10 19.78 -9.07
CA ALA A 328 -8.29 19.56 -8.24
C ALA A 328 -8.96 18.23 -8.58
N LEU A 329 -9.09 17.37 -7.58
CA LEU A 329 -9.74 16.07 -7.67
C LEU A 329 -11.27 16.22 -7.82
N PRO A 330 -11.98 15.24 -8.42
CA PRO A 330 -13.44 15.23 -8.53
C PRO A 330 -14.12 14.82 -7.20
N THR A 331 -13.76 15.48 -6.10
CA THR A 331 -14.29 15.18 -4.75
C THR A 331 -15.76 15.54 -4.62
N THR A 332 -16.26 16.52 -5.37
CA THR A 332 -17.70 16.71 -5.56
C THR A 332 -18.16 15.88 -6.75
N ASN A 333 -18.71 14.71 -6.47
CA ASN A 333 -19.21 13.77 -7.47
C ASN A 333 -20.61 13.22 -7.08
N PRO A 334 -21.47 12.86 -8.06
CA PRO A 334 -22.85 12.43 -7.79
C PRO A 334 -22.93 11.15 -6.96
N TRP A 335 -21.88 10.32 -7.01
CA TRP A 335 -21.79 9.04 -6.30
C TRP A 335 -21.30 9.20 -4.84
N LYS A 336 -20.93 10.42 -4.43
CA LYS A 336 -20.31 10.71 -3.12
C LYS A 336 -19.18 9.74 -2.77
N ARG A 337 -18.34 9.42 -3.75
CA ARG A 337 -17.13 8.61 -3.58
C ARG A 337 -15.99 9.47 -3.04
N ASN A 338 -15.25 8.95 -2.07
CA ASN A 338 -13.95 9.51 -1.72
C ASN A 338 -12.95 9.18 -2.85
N VAL A 339 -12.11 10.13 -3.25
CA VAL A 339 -11.21 9.97 -4.39
C VAL A 339 -9.76 9.96 -3.91
N ARG A 340 -9.31 8.79 -3.45
CA ARG A 340 -7.95 8.59 -2.91
C ARG A 340 -7.06 7.88 -3.91
N PHE A 341 -6.51 8.63 -4.88
CA PHE A 341 -5.66 8.07 -5.93
C PHE A 341 -4.34 7.51 -5.36
N ALA A 342 -4.07 6.25 -5.67
CA ALA A 342 -2.85 5.55 -5.27
C ALA A 342 -1.76 5.59 -6.35
N ASP A 343 -2.15 5.54 -7.62
CA ASP A 343 -1.25 5.52 -8.78
C ASP A 343 -1.97 6.03 -10.03
N LEU A 344 -1.19 6.42 -11.05
CA LEU A 344 -1.69 6.82 -12.37
C LEU A 344 -0.78 6.32 -13.49
N ALA A 345 -1.37 6.12 -14.67
CA ALA A 345 -0.65 5.77 -15.89
C ALA A 345 -1.21 6.55 -17.09
N PHE A 346 -0.34 6.85 -18.06
CA PHE A 346 -0.71 7.61 -19.25
C PHE A 346 -0.89 6.72 -20.48
N PHE A 347 -1.90 7.05 -21.29
CA PHE A 347 -2.01 6.62 -22.67
C PHE A 347 -1.07 7.47 -23.55
N LYS A 348 -0.75 6.98 -24.75
CA LYS A 348 0.14 7.69 -25.69
C LYS A 348 -0.36 9.08 -26.07
N ASP A 349 -1.68 9.31 -26.03
CA ASP A 349 -2.32 10.59 -26.36
C ASP A 349 -2.34 11.61 -25.21
N GLY A 350 -1.76 11.28 -24.05
CA GLY A 350 -1.68 12.15 -22.87
C GLY A 350 -2.93 12.12 -21.98
N ARG A 351 -3.97 11.35 -22.30
CA ARG A 351 -4.97 10.96 -21.30
C ARG A 351 -4.31 10.09 -20.24
N ALA A 352 -4.87 10.09 -19.04
CA ALA A 352 -4.44 9.21 -17.97
C ALA A 352 -5.58 8.31 -17.48
N ALA A 353 -5.21 7.22 -16.84
CA ALA A 353 -6.06 6.47 -15.94
C ALA A 353 -5.45 6.49 -14.55
N ALA A 354 -6.27 6.64 -13.51
CA ALA A 354 -5.84 6.61 -12.13
C ALA A 354 -6.70 5.65 -11.30
N VAL A 355 -6.06 4.93 -10.38
CA VAL A 355 -6.73 3.98 -9.49
C VAL A 355 -6.81 4.54 -8.08
N THR A 356 -7.96 4.39 -7.44
CA THR A 356 -8.13 4.73 -6.02
C THR A 356 -7.87 3.51 -5.14
N TYR A 357 -7.34 3.74 -3.94
CA TYR A 357 -7.23 2.67 -2.93
C TYR A 357 -8.58 2.04 -2.56
N ASP A 358 -9.66 2.76 -2.84
CA ASP A 358 -11.05 2.38 -2.60
C ASP A 358 -11.59 1.38 -3.63
N GLY A 359 -10.85 1.12 -4.69
CA GLY A 359 -11.19 0.14 -5.71
C GLY A 359 -11.82 0.71 -6.97
N ASP A 360 -11.82 2.04 -7.13
CA ASP A 360 -12.33 2.75 -8.31
C ASP A 360 -11.22 3.06 -9.33
N VAL A 361 -11.55 3.10 -10.61
CA VAL A 361 -10.68 3.55 -11.69
C VAL A 361 -11.32 4.73 -12.42
N TRP A 362 -10.54 5.77 -12.68
CA TRP A 362 -10.98 6.99 -13.35
C TRP A 362 -10.13 7.27 -14.58
N LEU A 363 -10.77 7.58 -15.71
CA LEU A 363 -10.13 8.16 -16.88
C LEU A 363 -10.08 9.68 -16.73
N ILE A 364 -8.93 10.26 -17.09
CA ILE A 364 -8.60 11.67 -16.91
C ILE A 364 -8.16 12.24 -18.25
N SER A 365 -8.72 13.39 -18.63
CA SER A 365 -8.26 14.16 -19.78
C SER A 365 -8.13 15.64 -19.42
N GLY A 366 -7.39 16.41 -20.24
CA GLY A 366 -7.10 17.82 -19.97
C GLY A 366 -5.86 18.05 -19.07
N LEU A 367 -5.06 17.00 -18.81
CA LEU A 367 -3.77 17.08 -18.13
C LEU A 367 -2.71 17.71 -19.06
N ARG A 368 -2.90 18.98 -19.43
CA ARG A 368 -2.00 19.76 -20.28
C ARG A 368 -2.16 21.25 -19.99
N GLU A 369 -1.26 22.05 -20.56
CA GLU A 369 -1.37 23.52 -20.58
C GLU A 369 -1.56 24.09 -19.16
N ASN A 370 -2.58 24.94 -18.97
CA ASN A 370 -2.93 25.64 -17.74
C ASN A 370 -3.91 24.88 -16.83
N LEU A 371 -4.19 23.60 -17.11
CA LEU A 371 -5.08 22.76 -16.30
C LEU A 371 -6.53 23.27 -16.17
N SER A 372 -7.04 24.09 -17.09
CA SER A 372 -8.36 24.77 -16.97
C SER A 372 -9.58 23.95 -17.42
N GLY A 373 -9.40 22.70 -17.87
CA GLY A 373 -10.48 21.88 -18.43
C GLY A 373 -10.33 20.38 -18.17
N LEU A 374 -10.03 20.02 -16.93
CA LEU A 374 -9.84 18.63 -16.52
C LEU A 374 -11.19 17.90 -16.56
N LYS A 375 -11.22 16.72 -17.17
CA LYS A 375 -12.43 15.89 -17.23
C LYS A 375 -12.16 14.51 -16.63
N TRP A 376 -13.11 14.05 -15.82
CA TRP A 376 -13.03 12.80 -15.07
C TRP A 376 -14.22 11.92 -15.41
N LYS A 377 -13.95 10.68 -15.82
CA LYS A 377 -14.96 9.66 -16.12
C LYS A 377 -14.64 8.42 -15.28
N ARG A 378 -15.61 7.94 -14.49
CA ARG A 378 -15.47 6.64 -13.81
C ARG A 378 -15.46 5.53 -14.86
N PHE A 379 -14.57 4.57 -14.68
CA PHE A 379 -14.31 3.48 -15.63
C PHE A 379 -14.57 2.11 -15.02
N ALA A 380 -14.17 1.89 -13.77
CA ALA A 380 -14.37 0.62 -13.08
C ALA A 380 -14.52 0.84 -11.56
N SER A 381 -15.08 -0.18 -10.87
CA SER A 381 -15.22 -0.25 -9.41
C SER A 381 -15.01 -1.69 -8.92
N GLY A 382 -14.98 -1.90 -7.60
CA GLY A 382 -14.98 -3.23 -6.98
C GLY A 382 -13.62 -3.93 -6.90
N LEU A 383 -12.51 -3.20 -7.02
CA LEU A 383 -11.16 -3.77 -6.84
C LEU A 383 -10.74 -3.81 -5.36
N HIS A 384 -9.84 -4.72 -5.00
CA HIS A 384 -9.47 -4.99 -3.60
C HIS A 384 -8.15 -4.34 -3.19
N GLU A 385 -8.27 -3.15 -2.57
CA GLU A 385 -7.12 -2.38 -2.06
C GLU A 385 -6.00 -2.19 -3.13
N PRO A 386 -6.33 -1.79 -4.38
CA PRO A 386 -5.33 -1.61 -5.40
C PRO A 386 -4.41 -0.43 -5.06
N LEU A 387 -3.12 -0.58 -5.36
CA LEU A 387 -2.13 0.48 -5.17
C LEU A 387 -1.34 0.80 -6.44
N SER A 388 -1.63 0.11 -7.56
CA SER A 388 -0.89 0.36 -8.79
C SER A 388 -1.70 0.11 -10.06
N ILE A 389 -1.41 0.93 -11.08
CA ILE A 389 -2.01 0.88 -12.41
C ILE A 389 -0.93 1.04 -13.47
N ALA A 390 -1.10 0.38 -14.60
CA ALA A 390 -0.21 0.50 -15.75
C ALA A 390 -0.99 0.49 -17.06
N VAL A 391 -0.50 1.25 -18.05
CA VAL A 391 -0.93 1.13 -19.44
C VAL A 391 0.16 0.39 -20.21
N ARG A 392 -0.22 -0.69 -20.89
CA ARG A 392 0.66 -1.47 -21.78
C ARG A 392 -0.09 -1.71 -23.08
N ASP A 393 0.47 -1.28 -24.20
CA ASP A 393 -0.16 -1.39 -25.53
C ASP A 393 -1.56 -0.78 -25.60
N GLU A 394 -1.77 0.39 -24.97
CA GLU A 394 -3.06 1.07 -24.83
C GLU A 394 -4.14 0.29 -24.04
N GLU A 395 -3.79 -0.86 -23.45
CA GLU A 395 -4.66 -1.60 -22.53
C GLU A 395 -4.36 -1.25 -21.06
N LEU A 396 -5.39 -1.31 -20.22
CA LEU A 396 -5.31 -0.88 -18.82
C LEU A 396 -5.18 -2.07 -17.87
N PHE A 397 -4.12 -2.05 -17.05
CA PHE A 397 -3.84 -3.08 -16.07
C PHE A 397 -3.84 -2.52 -14.65
N VAL A 398 -4.50 -3.18 -13.71
CA VAL A 398 -4.53 -2.80 -12.29
C VAL A 398 -4.06 -3.96 -11.43
N PHE A 399 -3.16 -3.69 -10.49
CA PHE A 399 -2.71 -4.67 -9.51
C PHE A 399 -3.41 -4.45 -8.17
N ASP A 400 -4.15 -5.46 -7.74
CA ASP A 400 -4.84 -5.50 -6.45
C ASP A 400 -4.53 -6.81 -5.71
N ARG A 401 -5.15 -7.04 -4.55
CA ARG A 401 -4.90 -8.27 -3.77
C ARG A 401 -5.45 -9.55 -4.42
N ASN A 402 -6.32 -9.46 -5.42
CA ASN A 402 -6.77 -10.61 -6.22
C ASN A 402 -5.84 -10.93 -7.40
N GLY A 403 -4.99 -10.00 -7.84
CA GLY A 403 -4.00 -10.21 -8.88
C GLY A 403 -3.90 -9.02 -9.84
N ILE A 404 -3.39 -9.28 -11.04
CA ILE A 404 -3.31 -8.28 -12.11
C ILE A 404 -4.57 -8.42 -12.97
N TRP A 405 -5.41 -7.40 -12.95
CA TRP A 405 -6.58 -7.26 -13.80
C TRP A 405 -6.22 -6.52 -15.08
N ASN A 406 -6.81 -6.93 -16.20
CA ASN A 406 -6.89 -6.15 -17.44
C ASN A 406 -8.36 -5.70 -17.57
N LEU A 407 -8.58 -4.39 -17.49
CA LEU A 407 -9.91 -3.78 -17.51
C LEU A 407 -10.23 -3.32 -18.93
N ARG A 408 -11.31 -3.85 -19.50
CA ARG A 408 -11.66 -3.66 -20.91
C ARG A 408 -13.07 -3.14 -21.05
N ASP A 409 -13.19 -2.14 -21.91
CA ASP A 409 -14.44 -1.64 -22.46
C ASP A 409 -14.61 -2.26 -23.86
N MET A 410 -15.48 -3.28 -23.94
CA MET A 410 -15.73 -4.05 -25.16
C MET A 410 -16.86 -3.47 -26.01
N ASP A 411 -17.71 -2.60 -25.45
CA ASP A 411 -18.84 -2.00 -26.14
C ASP A 411 -18.61 -0.51 -26.52
N GLY A 412 -17.51 0.08 -26.05
CA GLY A 412 -17.06 1.43 -26.37
C GLY A 412 -17.82 2.53 -25.61
N ASN A 413 -18.50 2.19 -24.52
CA ASN A 413 -19.35 3.13 -23.78
C ASN A 413 -18.59 3.99 -22.75
N GLY A 414 -17.29 3.72 -22.56
CA GLY A 414 -16.42 4.41 -21.60
C GLY A 414 -16.41 3.82 -20.19
N GLU A 415 -16.89 2.58 -20.00
CA GLU A 415 -16.84 1.80 -18.76
C GLU A 415 -16.31 0.39 -19.03
N ALA A 416 -15.61 -0.20 -18.06
CA ALA A 416 -15.16 -1.57 -18.18
C ALA A 416 -16.34 -2.54 -18.00
N ASP A 417 -16.67 -3.31 -19.03
CA ASP A 417 -17.63 -4.42 -18.95
C ASP A 417 -16.93 -5.77 -18.73
N VAL A 418 -15.60 -5.82 -18.88
CA VAL A 418 -14.78 -7.02 -18.62
C VAL A 418 -13.61 -6.71 -17.71
N HIS A 419 -13.57 -7.38 -16.57
CA HIS A 419 -12.42 -7.44 -15.68
C HIS A 419 -11.73 -8.79 -15.89
N ARG A 420 -10.76 -8.84 -16.79
CA ARG A 420 -10.01 -10.07 -17.08
C ARG A 420 -8.90 -10.24 -16.05
N LEU A 421 -8.83 -11.38 -15.36
CA LEU A 421 -7.71 -11.69 -14.48
C LEU A 421 -6.51 -12.10 -15.35
N PHE A 422 -5.68 -11.12 -15.70
CA PHE A 422 -4.50 -11.33 -16.53
C PHE A 422 -3.51 -12.29 -15.85
N SER A 423 -3.25 -12.09 -14.56
CA SER A 423 -2.39 -12.98 -13.80
C SER A 423 -2.74 -13.04 -12.31
N ASN A 424 -2.84 -14.26 -11.79
CA ASN A 424 -2.74 -14.59 -10.37
C ASN A 424 -1.67 -15.66 -10.12
N ALA A 425 -0.65 -15.77 -10.98
CA ALA A 425 0.34 -16.85 -10.94
C ALA A 425 1.25 -16.88 -9.68
N PHE A 426 1.00 -16.02 -8.71
CA PHE A 426 1.72 -15.87 -7.45
C PHE A 426 0.76 -16.03 -6.26
N ALA A 427 1.27 -16.46 -5.11
CA ALA A 427 0.49 -16.53 -3.87
C ALA A 427 0.03 -15.16 -3.35
N GLN A 428 -1.10 -15.15 -2.64
CA GLN A 428 -1.56 -14.04 -1.80
C GLN A 428 -2.19 -14.63 -0.53
N THR A 429 -1.77 -14.13 0.62
CA THR A 429 -2.35 -14.45 1.92
C THR A 429 -3.46 -13.47 2.31
N ALA A 430 -4.20 -13.82 3.35
CA ALA A 430 -5.17 -12.91 3.97
C ALA A 430 -4.51 -11.87 4.89
N GLU A 431 -3.17 -11.84 5.01
CA GLU A 431 -2.43 -10.85 5.81
C GLU A 431 -2.80 -9.42 5.38
N THR A 432 -3.26 -8.61 6.32
CA THR A 432 -3.73 -7.24 6.07
C THR A 432 -2.60 -6.29 5.67
N ARG A 433 -1.34 -6.72 5.81
CA ARG A 433 -0.13 -5.98 5.42
C ARG A 433 0.61 -6.53 4.22
N GLU A 434 0.04 -7.50 3.51
CA GLU A 434 0.55 -7.95 2.22
C GLU A 434 -0.09 -7.13 1.09
N PHE A 435 0.26 -5.84 1.05
CA PHE A 435 -0.25 -4.88 0.06
C PHE A 435 0.24 -5.21 -1.36
N ALA A 436 -0.55 -4.76 -2.36
CA ALA A 436 -0.19 -4.76 -3.78
C ALA A 436 0.71 -3.57 -4.13
N SER A 437 1.83 -3.41 -3.39
CA SER A 437 2.59 -2.16 -3.23
C SER A 437 3.17 -1.52 -4.49
N GLY A 438 3.16 -2.18 -5.66
CA GLY A 438 3.57 -1.55 -6.91
C GLY A 438 3.58 -2.51 -8.09
N MET A 439 3.33 -1.98 -9.29
CA MET A 439 3.46 -2.68 -10.57
C MET A 439 4.06 -1.73 -11.63
N ARG A 440 5.06 -2.17 -12.39
CA ARG A 440 5.53 -1.46 -13.60
C ARG A 440 5.78 -2.43 -14.75
N VAL A 441 5.71 -1.90 -15.96
CA VAL A 441 5.96 -2.64 -17.20
C VAL A 441 7.47 -2.67 -17.46
N GLY A 442 8.02 -3.87 -17.67
CA GLY A 442 9.39 -4.06 -18.14
C GLY A 442 9.51 -3.86 -19.66
N PRO A 443 10.73 -3.62 -20.18
CA PRO A 443 10.96 -3.42 -21.62
C PRO A 443 10.55 -4.62 -22.50
N ASP A 444 10.52 -5.82 -21.93
CA ASP A 444 10.07 -7.07 -22.55
C ASP A 444 8.55 -7.28 -22.49
N GLY A 445 7.81 -6.30 -21.97
CA GLY A 445 6.37 -6.40 -21.72
C GLY A 445 6.01 -7.20 -20.47
N SER A 446 6.98 -7.67 -19.67
CA SER A 446 6.69 -8.28 -18.37
C SER A 446 6.11 -7.26 -17.38
N PHE A 447 5.43 -7.74 -16.34
CA PHE A 447 5.11 -6.90 -15.19
C PHE A 447 6.05 -7.21 -14.05
N ILE A 448 6.64 -6.18 -13.46
CA ILE A 448 7.38 -6.31 -12.20
C ILE A 448 6.44 -5.83 -11.10
N ILE A 449 6.25 -6.65 -10.06
CA ILE A 449 5.35 -6.36 -8.95
C ILE A 449 6.07 -6.44 -7.60
N ALA A 450 5.66 -5.61 -6.64
CA ALA A 450 6.13 -5.66 -5.25
C ALA A 450 4.98 -6.02 -4.30
N LYS A 451 5.28 -6.84 -3.29
CA LYS A 451 4.31 -7.32 -2.29
C LYS A 451 4.79 -7.01 -0.87
N GLY A 452 3.87 -6.54 -0.02
CA GLY A 452 4.14 -6.28 1.40
C GLY A 452 4.65 -7.53 2.14
N GLY A 453 5.58 -7.34 3.08
CA GLY A 453 6.29 -8.42 3.77
C GLY A 453 5.98 -8.58 5.25
N GLN A 454 5.38 -7.59 5.89
CA GLN A 454 4.96 -7.72 7.28
C GLN A 454 3.92 -8.83 7.44
N GLN A 455 4.12 -9.66 8.47
CA GLN A 455 3.31 -10.86 8.74
C GLN A 455 3.02 -10.92 10.24
N GLY A 456 1.75 -11.14 10.59
CA GLY A 456 1.28 -11.24 11.97
C GLY A 456 0.87 -12.66 12.39
N ALA A 457 0.24 -13.44 11.50
CA ALA A 457 -0.36 -14.74 11.85
C ALA A 457 0.41 -15.95 11.33
N THR A 458 0.82 -15.90 10.06
CA THR A 458 1.33 -17.02 9.27
C THR A 458 2.37 -16.53 8.27
N ILE A 459 3.19 -17.45 7.74
CA ILE A 459 4.22 -17.15 6.74
C ILE A 459 3.78 -17.62 5.36
N GLY A 460 3.56 -16.68 4.43
CA GLY A 460 3.20 -16.98 3.04
C GLY A 460 4.41 -17.07 2.10
N LYS A 461 4.17 -17.64 0.92
CA LYS A 461 5.22 -17.94 -0.07
C LYS A 461 5.91 -16.71 -0.63
N HIS A 462 5.16 -15.62 -0.85
CA HIS A 462 5.62 -14.45 -1.60
C HIS A 462 5.45 -13.13 -0.84
N ASN A 463 5.27 -13.19 0.48
CA ASN A 463 5.32 -11.97 1.31
C ASN A 463 6.71 -11.32 1.18
N GLY A 464 6.74 -10.00 1.02
CA GLY A 464 7.99 -9.24 1.05
C GLY A 464 8.89 -9.53 -0.16
N THR A 465 8.28 -9.76 -1.32
CA THR A 465 8.97 -10.11 -2.56
C THR A 465 8.77 -9.05 -3.64
N VAL A 466 9.74 -8.98 -4.55
CA VAL A 466 9.59 -8.39 -5.87
C VAL A 466 9.61 -9.53 -6.88
N LEU A 467 8.57 -9.59 -7.72
CA LEU A 467 8.36 -10.67 -8.69
C LEU A 467 8.33 -10.11 -10.10
N ARG A 468 8.86 -10.88 -11.06
CA ARG A 468 8.62 -10.69 -12.49
C ARG A 468 7.50 -11.64 -12.94
N VAL A 469 6.40 -11.09 -13.44
CA VAL A 469 5.33 -11.81 -14.11
C VAL A 469 5.60 -11.80 -15.62
N SER A 470 5.60 -12.98 -16.25
CA SER A 470 5.89 -13.09 -17.69
C SER A 470 4.94 -12.24 -18.56
N PRO A 471 5.35 -11.83 -19.77
CA PRO A 471 4.53 -10.98 -20.64
C PRO A 471 3.14 -11.55 -20.97
N ASP A 472 3.00 -12.89 -20.93
CA ASP A 472 1.74 -13.63 -21.11
C ASP A 472 0.93 -13.88 -19.81
N GLY A 473 1.46 -13.43 -18.67
CA GLY A 473 0.82 -13.52 -17.36
C GLY A 473 0.82 -14.91 -16.72
N LYS A 474 1.52 -15.89 -17.30
CA LYS A 474 1.41 -17.31 -16.89
C LYS A 474 2.40 -17.75 -15.82
N THR A 475 3.54 -17.09 -15.69
CA THR A 475 4.61 -17.51 -14.78
C THR A 475 5.13 -16.34 -13.97
N THR A 476 5.69 -16.63 -12.78
CA THR A 476 6.36 -15.64 -11.94
C THR A 476 7.75 -16.09 -11.54
N THR A 477 8.71 -15.16 -11.53
CA THR A 477 10.07 -15.37 -11.02
C THR A 477 10.34 -14.40 -9.88
N VAL A 478 10.94 -14.87 -8.78
CA VAL A 478 11.37 -14.01 -7.67
C VAL A 478 12.63 -13.26 -8.08
N LEU A 479 12.59 -11.93 -8.07
CA LEU A 479 13.76 -11.08 -8.31
C LEU A 479 14.49 -10.75 -7.01
N GLY A 480 13.75 -10.64 -5.90
CA GLY A 480 14.28 -10.35 -4.57
C GLY A 480 13.24 -10.60 -3.48
N TRP A 481 13.70 -10.84 -2.25
CA TRP A 481 12.84 -11.19 -1.11
C TRP A 481 13.40 -10.69 0.22
N GLY A 482 12.61 -10.75 1.29
CA GLY A 482 13.03 -10.19 2.58
C GLY A 482 12.94 -8.67 2.64
N LEU A 483 11.91 -8.12 2.01
CA LEU A 483 11.52 -6.71 2.09
C LEU A 483 10.34 -6.55 3.06
N ARG A 484 10.24 -5.43 3.77
CA ARG A 484 9.22 -5.17 4.78
C ARG A 484 7.92 -4.62 4.19
N GLN A 485 7.98 -3.48 3.53
CA GLN A 485 6.89 -2.82 2.80
C GLN A 485 7.44 -2.13 1.55
N PRO A 486 7.85 -2.93 0.53
CA PRO A 486 8.57 -2.38 -0.61
C PRO A 486 7.66 -1.62 -1.56
N PHE A 487 8.14 -0.49 -2.07
CA PHE A 487 7.69 0.12 -3.32
C PHE A 487 8.80 -0.01 -4.36
N MET A 488 8.47 0.09 -5.66
CA MET A 488 9.43 -0.23 -6.71
C MET A 488 9.41 0.74 -7.89
N GLY A 489 10.52 0.81 -8.61
CA GLY A 489 10.68 1.44 -9.92
C GLY A 489 11.27 0.46 -10.94
N VAL A 490 10.95 0.64 -12.22
CA VAL A 490 11.58 -0.09 -13.33
C VAL A 490 11.99 0.93 -14.37
N ASP A 491 13.24 0.88 -14.79
CA ASP A 491 13.69 1.67 -15.93
C ASP A 491 13.09 1.06 -17.21
N PRO A 492 12.19 1.77 -17.91
CA PRO A 492 11.56 1.22 -19.11
C PRO A 492 12.54 1.01 -20.27
N LYS A 493 13.76 1.57 -20.21
CA LYS A 493 14.79 1.37 -21.25
C LYS A 493 15.68 0.18 -20.95
N THR A 494 16.19 0.06 -19.72
CA THR A 494 17.19 -0.97 -19.37
C THR A 494 16.59 -2.19 -18.66
N GLY A 495 15.40 -2.06 -18.09
CA GLY A 495 14.79 -3.08 -17.24
C GLY A 495 15.40 -3.15 -15.83
N LEU A 496 16.25 -2.20 -15.44
CA LEU A 496 16.78 -2.08 -14.09
C LEU A 496 15.62 -1.94 -13.09
N VAL A 497 15.56 -2.86 -12.13
CA VAL A 497 14.56 -2.84 -11.06
C VAL A 497 15.19 -2.22 -9.83
N THR A 498 14.52 -1.21 -9.28
CA THR A 498 14.88 -0.59 -8.01
C THR A 498 13.72 -0.73 -7.04
N ALA A 499 14.03 -0.77 -5.75
CA ALA A 499 13.01 -0.80 -4.71
C ALA A 499 13.42 0.05 -3.52
N SER A 500 12.44 0.66 -2.88
CA SER A 500 12.62 1.28 -1.57
C SER A 500 11.80 0.51 -0.57
N ASP A 501 12.12 0.68 0.70
CA ASP A 501 11.40 0.07 1.81
C ASP A 501 11.06 1.12 2.86
N GLN A 502 10.18 0.77 3.79
CA GLN A 502 9.84 1.63 4.91
C GLN A 502 10.64 1.23 6.14
N GLN A 503 11.29 2.21 6.78
CA GLN A 503 11.95 2.01 8.06
C GLN A 503 11.03 1.30 9.06
N GLY A 504 11.60 0.41 9.85
CA GLY A 504 10.89 -0.27 10.93
C GLY A 504 11.70 -1.43 11.48
N HIS A 505 11.02 -2.47 11.96
CA HIS A 505 11.67 -3.68 12.46
C HIS A 505 12.61 -4.26 11.41
N TYR A 506 13.86 -4.50 11.81
CA TYR A 506 14.94 -4.97 10.95
C TYR A 506 15.19 -4.11 9.71
N THR A 507 14.64 -2.90 9.61
CA THR A 507 14.86 -1.99 8.46
C THR A 507 15.30 -0.65 9.05
N PRO A 508 16.62 -0.44 9.23
CA PRO A 508 17.13 0.59 10.13
C PRO A 508 16.80 2.03 9.72
N ALA A 509 16.82 2.30 8.41
CA ALA A 509 16.44 3.56 7.76
C ALA A 509 15.75 3.22 6.43
N THR A 510 15.28 4.21 5.67
CA THR A 510 14.70 3.96 4.33
C THR A 510 15.80 3.61 3.34
N PRO A 511 15.83 2.40 2.76
CA PRO A 511 16.82 2.06 1.74
C PRO A 511 16.34 2.43 0.33
N LEU A 512 17.29 2.55 -0.59
CA LEU A 512 17.09 2.41 -2.02
C LEU A 512 17.94 1.26 -2.53
N HIS A 513 17.33 0.21 -3.06
CA HIS A 513 17.97 -1.02 -3.53
C HIS A 513 17.96 -1.12 -5.06
N VAL A 514 18.95 -1.84 -5.61
CA VAL A 514 18.78 -2.57 -6.88
C VAL A 514 18.25 -3.95 -6.56
N VAL A 515 17.23 -4.40 -7.31
CA VAL A 515 16.59 -5.70 -7.10
C VAL A 515 16.92 -6.69 -8.20
N GLU A 516 17.75 -7.68 -7.86
CA GLU A 516 18.22 -8.68 -8.83
C GLU A 516 18.66 -9.99 -8.16
N GLY A 517 18.81 -11.03 -8.97
CA GLY A 517 19.51 -12.26 -8.57
C GLY A 517 18.88 -13.05 -7.43
N ASN A 518 17.58 -12.87 -7.14
CA ASN A 518 16.89 -13.50 -6.01
C ASN A 518 17.57 -13.21 -4.65
N GLN A 519 18.13 -12.01 -4.51
CA GLN A 519 18.81 -11.55 -3.30
C GLN A 519 17.84 -11.34 -2.12
N TYR A 520 18.40 -11.41 -0.91
CA TYR A 520 17.68 -11.20 0.35
C TYR A 520 17.97 -9.80 0.93
N TYR A 521 16.94 -9.02 1.29
CA TYR A 521 17.06 -7.62 1.70
C TYR A 521 16.97 -7.36 3.22
N GLY A 522 16.95 -8.44 4.01
CA GLY A 522 17.23 -8.39 5.44
C GLY A 522 16.04 -8.22 6.39
N PHE A 523 14.80 -8.12 5.91
CA PHE A 523 13.62 -8.06 6.78
C PHE A 523 13.28 -9.43 7.37
N LEU A 524 13.22 -9.51 8.70
CA LEU A 524 12.72 -10.67 9.45
C LEU A 524 11.35 -10.35 10.06
N THR A 525 10.44 -11.31 10.00
CA THR A 525 9.11 -11.19 10.62
C THR A 525 9.17 -11.51 12.10
N GLY A 526 8.14 -11.13 12.85
CA GLY A 526 8.06 -11.41 14.30
C GLY A 526 7.98 -12.91 14.64
N SER A 527 7.64 -13.77 13.67
CA SER A 527 7.56 -15.23 13.85
C SER A 527 8.90 -15.94 13.57
N GLN A 528 9.88 -15.24 13.01
CA GLN A 528 11.20 -15.80 12.72
C GLN A 528 12.16 -15.63 13.92
N PRO A 529 13.18 -16.49 14.06
CA PRO A 529 14.21 -16.31 15.08
C PRO A 529 14.93 -14.97 14.90
N LYS A 530 15.12 -14.23 16.01
CA LYS A 530 15.76 -12.92 15.98
C LYS A 530 17.19 -13.01 15.45
N GLU A 531 17.53 -12.10 14.53
CA GLU A 531 18.88 -11.93 13.96
C GLU A 531 19.48 -13.19 13.31
N GLN A 532 18.66 -14.20 12.99
CA GLN A 532 19.07 -15.36 12.21
C GLN A 532 18.61 -15.19 10.76
N TYR A 533 19.48 -14.62 9.95
CA TYR A 533 19.19 -14.33 8.56
C TYR A 533 19.34 -15.59 7.68
N PRO A 534 18.37 -15.88 6.80
CA PRO A 534 18.40 -17.08 5.95
C PRO A 534 19.38 -16.98 4.77
N ALA A 535 19.89 -15.78 4.47
CA ALA A 535 20.84 -15.51 3.39
C ALA A 535 21.64 -14.23 3.67
N PRO A 536 22.77 -14.00 2.98
CA PRO A 536 23.48 -12.73 3.03
C PRO A 536 22.56 -11.56 2.64
N ILE A 537 22.64 -10.47 3.40
CA ILE A 537 21.83 -9.28 3.17
C ILE A 537 22.44 -8.48 2.02
N ALA A 538 21.65 -8.18 1.01
CA ALA A 538 22.03 -7.29 -0.07
C ALA A 538 22.06 -5.84 0.42
N ASP A 539 23.11 -5.14 0.04
CA ASP A 539 23.30 -3.74 0.39
C ASP A 539 22.45 -2.82 -0.51
N PRO A 540 21.86 -1.74 0.05
CA PRO A 540 21.25 -0.71 -0.78
C PRO A 540 22.27 0.09 -1.58
N LEU A 541 21.82 0.84 -2.59
CA LEU A 541 22.56 1.91 -3.23
C LEU A 541 22.83 3.06 -2.25
N THR A 542 21.81 3.41 -1.46
CA THR A 542 21.91 4.41 -0.40
C THR A 542 20.86 4.17 0.67
N TRP A 543 21.20 4.53 1.90
CA TRP A 543 20.22 4.80 2.95
C TRP A 543 19.76 6.26 2.88
N ILE A 544 18.53 6.50 3.32
CA ILE A 544 17.94 7.82 3.49
C ILE A 544 17.52 7.95 4.96
N PRO A 545 18.04 8.96 5.71
CA PRO A 545 17.79 9.06 7.14
C PRO A 545 16.31 9.26 7.48
N HIS A 546 15.90 8.81 8.67
CA HIS A 546 14.50 8.90 9.12
C HIS A 546 13.91 10.32 9.05
N SER A 547 14.68 11.30 9.54
CA SER A 547 14.28 12.73 9.56
C SER A 547 14.12 13.34 8.16
N ILE A 548 14.62 12.66 7.14
CA ILE A 548 14.55 13.07 5.75
C ILE A 548 13.46 12.30 5.03
N ASN A 549 13.47 10.98 5.15
CA ASN A 549 12.44 10.11 4.59
C ASN A 549 12.22 8.89 5.48
N ALA A 550 11.24 8.99 6.36
CA ALA A 550 10.83 7.87 7.22
C ALA A 550 10.09 6.74 6.47
N SER A 551 9.50 7.05 5.32
CA SER A 551 8.64 6.13 4.57
C SER A 551 8.83 6.33 3.07
N GLY A 552 9.68 5.50 2.47
CA GLY A 552 9.86 5.47 1.02
C GLY A 552 8.63 4.91 0.32
N ALA A 553 8.26 5.53 -0.81
CA ALA A 553 7.15 5.12 -1.66
C ALA A 553 7.64 4.81 -3.09
N GLY A 554 6.81 5.01 -4.10
CA GLY A 554 7.12 4.70 -5.50
C GLY A 554 8.35 5.41 -6.04
N GLN A 555 8.78 4.97 -7.21
CA GLN A 555 9.92 5.55 -7.91
C GLN A 555 9.59 5.75 -9.39
N VAL A 556 10.08 6.83 -9.97
CA VAL A 556 9.78 7.21 -11.35
C VAL A 556 11.07 7.50 -12.10
N TRP A 557 11.29 6.82 -13.21
CA TRP A 557 12.35 7.16 -14.14
C TRP A 557 11.88 8.26 -15.08
N LEU A 558 12.61 9.37 -15.16
CA LEU A 558 12.31 10.51 -16.03
C LEU A 558 12.75 10.25 -17.48
N ARG A 559 12.44 9.06 -18.00
CA ARG A 559 12.65 8.72 -19.41
C ARG A 559 11.69 9.53 -20.27
N ASP A 560 12.24 10.11 -21.33
CA ASP A 560 11.50 10.92 -22.32
C ASP A 560 10.77 12.13 -21.71
N ALA A 561 11.21 12.53 -20.51
CA ALA A 561 10.75 13.72 -19.82
C ALA A 561 11.31 14.99 -20.46
N ARG A 562 10.70 16.13 -20.12
CA ARG A 562 11.15 17.47 -20.49
C ARG A 562 11.32 18.32 -19.25
N MET A 563 12.22 17.85 -18.39
CA MET A 563 12.54 18.42 -17.08
C MET A 563 13.98 18.95 -16.99
N GLY A 564 14.60 19.27 -18.13
CA GLY A 564 15.96 19.83 -18.17
C GLY A 564 17.02 18.81 -17.73
N SER A 565 17.95 19.24 -16.86
CA SER A 565 19.06 18.40 -16.35
C SER A 565 18.59 17.17 -15.56
N MET A 566 17.31 17.15 -15.17
CA MET A 566 16.64 16.06 -14.48
C MET A 566 16.24 14.90 -15.39
N ASN A 567 16.25 15.09 -16.71
CA ASN A 567 15.92 14.04 -17.65
C ASN A 567 16.78 12.78 -17.41
N ASP A 568 16.17 11.61 -17.68
CA ASP A 568 16.77 10.29 -17.53
C ASP A 568 17.13 9.85 -16.10
N ARG A 569 16.87 10.69 -15.09
CA ARG A 569 17.15 10.36 -13.68
C ARG A 569 16.03 9.57 -13.03
N LEU A 570 16.39 8.86 -11.96
CA LEU A 570 15.45 8.21 -11.05
C LEU A 570 14.99 9.20 -9.98
N ILE A 571 13.68 9.36 -9.85
CA ILE A 571 13.03 10.10 -8.78
C ILE A 571 12.55 9.12 -7.72
N HIS A 572 12.95 9.37 -6.48
CA HIS A 572 12.47 8.65 -5.31
C HIS A 572 11.39 9.48 -4.59
N ILE A 573 10.31 8.83 -4.15
CA ILE A 573 9.17 9.49 -3.52
C ILE A 573 9.21 9.28 -2.00
N GLY A 574 9.14 10.36 -1.23
CA GLY A 574 8.99 10.36 0.22
C GLY A 574 7.55 10.64 0.65
N TYR A 575 6.96 9.72 1.41
CA TYR A 575 5.56 9.79 1.82
C TYR A 575 5.37 10.57 3.13
N TYR A 576 6.25 10.36 4.11
CA TYR A 576 6.07 10.86 5.48
C TYR A 576 6.09 12.39 5.53
N ARG A 577 7.21 12.98 5.09
CA ARG A 577 7.33 14.41 4.77
C ARG A 577 7.23 14.47 3.26
N PRO A 578 6.12 14.96 2.70
CA PRO A 578 5.91 14.99 1.26
C PRO A 578 7.11 15.62 0.54
N GLU A 579 7.88 14.79 -0.18
CA GLU A 579 9.13 15.22 -0.79
C GLU A 579 9.49 14.31 -1.96
N LEU A 580 10.01 14.91 -3.02
CA LEU A 580 10.64 14.17 -4.10
C LEU A 580 12.15 14.32 -4.03
N PHE A 581 12.85 13.25 -4.33
CA PHE A 581 14.30 13.21 -4.34
C PHE A 581 14.83 12.81 -5.70
N VAL A 582 15.88 13.50 -6.13
CA VAL A 582 16.70 13.10 -7.26
C VAL A 582 17.68 12.04 -6.79
N THR A 583 17.68 10.88 -7.43
CA THR A 583 18.69 9.86 -7.19
C THR A 583 19.86 10.07 -8.14
N LEU A 584 21.05 10.20 -7.59
CA LEU A 584 22.31 10.23 -8.32
C LEU A 584 22.97 8.86 -8.17
N LEU A 585 22.90 8.06 -9.22
CA LEU A 585 23.61 6.77 -9.26
C LEU A 585 25.09 7.00 -9.49
N ASN A 586 25.93 6.21 -8.81
CA ASN A 586 27.37 6.24 -8.93
C ASN A 586 27.89 4.84 -9.24
N ASP A 587 28.50 4.72 -10.42
CA ASP A 587 29.10 3.51 -10.99
C ASP A 587 30.60 3.69 -11.28
N ARG A 588 31.25 4.70 -10.69
CA ARG A 588 32.70 4.94 -10.88
C ARG A 588 33.58 3.89 -10.19
N GLY A 589 33.06 3.25 -9.14
CA GLY A 589 33.73 2.16 -8.42
C GLY A 589 33.31 0.78 -8.93
N SER A 590 33.89 -0.26 -8.34
CA SER A 590 33.47 -1.65 -8.58
C SER A 590 32.07 -1.95 -8.01
N ARG A 591 31.64 -1.18 -7.01
CA ARG A 591 30.38 -1.33 -6.32
C ARG A 591 29.40 -0.20 -6.68
N LYS A 592 28.17 -0.58 -7.04
CA LYS A 592 27.08 0.38 -7.24
C LYS A 592 26.72 1.05 -5.91
N GLN A 593 26.68 2.38 -5.91
CA GLN A 593 26.23 3.19 -4.79
C GLN A 593 25.51 4.43 -5.31
N GLY A 594 24.95 5.25 -4.42
CA GLY A 594 24.24 6.44 -4.87
C GLY A 594 24.08 7.49 -3.79
N ALA A 595 23.41 8.56 -4.20
CA ALA A 595 23.01 9.65 -3.34
C ALA A 595 21.57 10.07 -3.64
N VAL A 596 20.90 10.68 -2.65
CA VAL A 596 19.65 11.40 -2.87
C VAL A 596 19.79 12.88 -2.54
N VAL A 597 19.13 13.72 -3.33
CA VAL A 597 19.09 15.18 -3.16
C VAL A 597 17.64 15.65 -3.27
N SER A 598 17.20 16.53 -2.38
CA SER A 598 15.83 17.09 -2.43
C SER A 598 15.57 17.79 -3.76
N LEU A 599 14.44 17.47 -4.40
CA LEU A 599 13.92 18.14 -5.58
C LEU A 599 12.90 19.23 -5.20
N THR A 600 11.85 18.85 -4.47
CA THR A 600 10.79 19.76 -4.01
C THR A 600 10.00 19.12 -2.86
N ARG A 601 9.42 19.96 -2.01
CA ARG A 601 8.59 19.60 -0.84
C ARG A 601 7.19 20.22 -0.89
N ASP A 602 6.81 20.85 -2.01
CA ASP A 602 5.64 21.72 -2.08
C ASP A 602 4.32 20.96 -2.27
N PHE A 603 4.22 19.76 -1.68
CA PHE A 603 3.04 18.91 -1.75
C PHE A 603 2.17 19.09 -0.52
N LEU A 604 0.86 19.24 -0.76
CA LEU A 604 -0.15 19.36 0.29
C LEU A 604 -0.70 18.01 0.76
N PHE A 605 -0.38 16.93 0.04
CA PHE A 605 -0.80 15.55 0.25
C PHE A 605 0.44 14.64 0.24
N PRO A 606 0.39 13.42 0.82
CA PRO A 606 1.54 12.53 0.77
C PRO A 606 1.64 11.86 -0.60
N PRO A 607 2.75 12.02 -1.33
CA PRO A 607 2.93 11.38 -2.63
C PRO A 607 3.19 9.88 -2.44
N LEU A 608 2.65 9.06 -3.35
CA LEU A 608 2.82 7.60 -3.35
C LEU A 608 3.46 7.12 -4.64
N CYS A 609 2.86 7.46 -5.79
CA CYS A 609 3.33 7.00 -7.10
C CYS A 609 3.22 8.13 -8.13
N GLY A 610 3.85 7.94 -9.27
CA GLY A 610 3.80 8.90 -10.37
C GLY A 610 4.20 8.33 -11.72
N ALA A 611 4.00 9.14 -12.74
CA ALA A 611 4.33 8.85 -14.12
C ALA A 611 4.65 10.14 -14.89
N VAL A 612 5.49 10.02 -15.92
CA VAL A 612 5.76 11.11 -16.87
C VAL A 612 4.65 11.10 -17.93
N ASN A 613 4.06 12.26 -18.20
CA ASN A 613 3.10 12.41 -19.28
C ASN A 613 3.85 12.44 -20.63
N PRO A 614 3.55 11.53 -21.58
CA PRO A 614 4.28 11.43 -22.85
C PRO A 614 4.08 12.66 -23.74
N VAL A 615 2.98 13.41 -23.56
CA VAL A 615 2.64 14.55 -24.42
C VAL A 615 3.29 15.84 -23.96
N ASP A 616 3.36 16.13 -22.66
CA ASP A 616 3.96 17.38 -22.13
C ASP A 616 5.36 17.18 -21.50
N GLY A 617 5.74 15.92 -21.24
CA GLY A 617 7.04 15.54 -20.66
C GLY A 617 7.19 15.87 -19.17
N GLN A 618 6.12 16.26 -18.49
CA GLN A 618 6.15 16.62 -17.07
C GLN A 618 5.82 15.43 -16.18
N LEU A 619 6.26 15.48 -14.92
CA LEU A 619 6.02 14.44 -13.93
C LEU A 619 4.70 14.69 -13.20
N TYR A 620 3.83 13.68 -13.14
CA TYR A 620 2.59 13.73 -12.37
C TYR A 620 2.66 12.76 -11.20
N ILE A 621 2.17 13.22 -10.05
CA ILE A 621 2.28 12.53 -8.76
C ILE A 621 0.89 12.39 -8.13
N ALA A 622 0.50 11.17 -7.81
CA ALA A 622 -0.69 10.86 -7.03
C ALA A 622 -0.31 10.39 -5.62
N GLY A 623 -1.22 10.59 -4.68
CA GLY A 623 -1.11 9.94 -3.39
C GLY A 623 -2.22 10.32 -2.42
N PHE A 624 -2.25 9.60 -1.30
CA PHE A 624 -3.27 9.74 -0.28
C PHE A 624 -2.76 9.34 1.10
N GLN A 625 -3.37 9.91 2.13
CA GLN A 625 -3.12 9.59 3.52
C GLN A 625 -3.79 8.27 3.88
N ILE A 626 -3.00 7.37 4.44
CA ILE A 626 -3.52 6.32 5.31
C ILE A 626 -3.19 6.65 6.76
N TRP A 627 -1.92 6.86 7.10
CA TRP A 627 -1.48 7.33 8.42
C TRP A 627 -0.05 7.90 8.37
N GLY A 628 0.40 8.53 9.47
CA GLY A 628 1.82 8.78 9.74
C GLY A 628 2.50 9.68 8.72
N THR A 629 1.84 10.75 8.29
CA THR A 629 2.41 11.79 7.40
C THR A 629 2.21 13.16 8.03
N GLN A 630 3.03 14.12 7.61
CA GLN A 630 2.90 15.54 7.95
C GLN A 630 1.96 16.30 7.00
N ALA A 631 1.49 15.65 5.92
CA ALA A 631 0.59 16.27 4.98
C ALA A 631 -0.76 16.67 5.62
N GLU A 632 -1.36 17.75 5.12
CA GLU A 632 -2.66 18.25 5.60
C GLU A 632 -3.83 17.64 4.81
N GLN A 633 -3.66 17.38 3.52
CA GLN A 633 -4.72 16.89 2.65
C GLN A 633 -4.73 15.36 2.58
N ILE A 634 -5.93 14.77 2.70
CA ILE A 634 -6.16 13.33 2.65
C ILE A 634 -5.73 12.72 1.32
N SER A 635 -5.81 13.44 0.20
CA SER A 635 -5.43 12.93 -1.11
C SER A 635 -5.20 14.06 -2.08
N GLY A 636 -4.38 13.81 -3.11
CA GLY A 636 -4.15 14.78 -4.16
C GLY A 636 -3.54 14.19 -5.42
N LEU A 637 -3.52 15.02 -6.45
CA LEU A 637 -2.83 14.82 -7.72
C LEU A 637 -2.11 16.14 -8.05
N ALA A 638 -0.85 16.06 -8.45
CA ALA A 638 -0.07 17.23 -8.78
C ALA A 638 0.76 17.01 -10.05
N ARG A 639 1.10 18.10 -10.73
CA ARG A 639 2.11 18.13 -11.80
C ARG A 639 3.34 18.84 -11.29
N VAL A 640 4.47 18.16 -11.29
CA VAL A 640 5.80 18.76 -11.12
C VAL A 640 6.22 19.27 -12.49
N ARG A 641 6.17 20.60 -12.66
CA ARG A 641 6.45 21.29 -13.91
C ARG A 641 7.84 21.93 -13.85
N TYR A 642 8.62 21.70 -14.90
CA TYR A 642 9.92 22.33 -15.05
C TYR A 642 9.80 23.75 -15.63
N THR A 643 10.42 24.70 -14.94
CA THR A 643 10.43 26.14 -15.25
C THR A 643 11.85 26.69 -15.38
N GLY A 644 12.87 25.92 -15.02
CA GLY A 644 14.27 26.38 -14.93
C GLY A 644 14.94 26.76 -16.26
N GLY A 645 14.39 26.40 -17.42
CA GLY A 645 15.02 26.64 -18.73
C GLY A 645 16.28 25.79 -18.98
N GLU A 646 16.85 25.85 -20.19
CA GLU A 646 18.04 25.06 -20.51
C GLU A 646 19.31 25.61 -19.80
N ASN A 647 20.06 24.75 -19.11
CA ASN A 647 21.35 25.05 -18.47
C ASN A 647 21.35 26.06 -17.30
N ASN A 648 20.24 26.25 -16.60
CA ASN A 648 20.16 27.12 -15.43
C ASN A 648 19.84 26.37 -14.12
N SER A 649 19.76 25.04 -14.17
CA SER A 649 19.45 24.24 -12.99
C SER A 649 20.59 24.22 -11.98
N THR A 650 20.26 24.53 -10.73
CA THR A 650 21.20 24.40 -9.59
C THR A 650 21.23 23.00 -9.00
N MET A 651 20.51 22.05 -9.59
CA MET A 651 20.59 20.65 -9.19
C MET A 651 21.94 20.05 -9.59
N PRO A 652 22.61 19.33 -8.69
CA PRO A 652 23.90 18.73 -8.98
C PRO A 652 23.76 17.69 -10.09
N ARG A 653 24.67 17.77 -11.07
CA ARG A 653 24.79 16.76 -12.11
C ARG A 653 25.31 15.45 -11.54
N GLU A 654 26.29 15.55 -10.65
CA GLU A 654 27.01 14.44 -10.05
C GLU A 654 27.53 14.86 -8.67
N ILE A 655 27.49 13.95 -7.70
CA ILE A 655 28.18 14.11 -6.41
C ILE A 655 28.84 12.79 -6.04
N VAL A 656 30.14 12.82 -5.70
CA VAL A 656 30.95 11.63 -5.46
C VAL A 656 31.75 11.81 -4.18
N ALA A 657 31.63 10.83 -3.26
CA ALA A 657 32.56 10.67 -2.16
C ALA A 657 33.83 9.96 -2.66
N MET A 658 34.99 10.56 -2.38
CA MET A 658 36.32 10.13 -2.80
C MET A 658 37.23 10.01 -1.57
N LYS A 659 38.42 9.40 -1.74
CA LYS A 659 39.36 9.18 -0.62
C LYS A 659 39.86 10.50 -0.02
N GLU A 660 39.99 11.53 -0.84
CA GLU A 660 40.52 12.83 -0.44
C GLU A 660 39.40 13.84 -0.13
N GLY A 661 38.12 13.49 -0.31
CA GLY A 661 37.01 14.40 -0.04
C GLY A 661 35.79 14.21 -0.94
N MET A 662 35.11 15.31 -1.27
CA MET A 662 33.84 15.31 -2.02
C MET A 662 33.96 16.09 -3.33
N LEU A 663 33.53 15.47 -4.43
CA LEU A 663 33.38 16.12 -5.74
C LEU A 663 31.91 16.47 -5.99
N LEU A 664 31.63 17.70 -6.40
CA LEU A 664 30.31 18.15 -6.84
C LEU A 664 30.42 18.75 -8.24
N ARG A 665 29.50 18.37 -9.13
CA ARG A 665 29.40 18.93 -10.49
C ARG A 665 28.01 19.51 -10.74
N PHE A 666 27.95 20.61 -11.45
CA PHE A 666 26.73 21.31 -11.84
C PHE A 666 26.73 21.62 -13.33
N ASP A 667 25.58 22.00 -13.88
CA ASP A 667 25.48 22.48 -15.27
C ASP A 667 25.61 24.01 -15.39
N VAL A 668 25.67 24.71 -14.24
CA VAL A 668 25.79 26.17 -14.11
C VAL A 668 27.22 26.61 -13.75
N LEU A 669 27.58 27.83 -14.16
CA LEU A 669 28.81 28.49 -13.72
C LEU A 669 28.65 28.93 -12.25
N LEU A 670 29.59 28.52 -11.41
CA LEU A 670 29.59 28.86 -9.99
C LEU A 670 30.25 30.22 -9.74
N ASP A 671 29.72 30.97 -8.77
CA ASP A 671 30.37 32.15 -8.22
C ASP A 671 31.67 31.73 -7.53
N LYS A 672 32.80 32.30 -7.98
CA LYS A 672 34.12 31.90 -7.51
C LYS A 672 34.28 32.08 -6.00
N THR A 673 33.79 33.19 -5.46
CA THR A 673 33.97 33.55 -4.05
C THR A 673 33.24 32.56 -3.14
N LYS A 674 31.96 32.30 -3.42
CA LYS A 674 31.16 31.34 -2.66
C LYS A 674 31.63 29.91 -2.86
N ALA A 675 32.02 29.55 -4.08
CA ALA A 675 32.47 28.20 -4.39
C ALA A 675 33.79 27.82 -3.70
N THR A 676 34.63 28.79 -3.33
CA THR A 676 35.91 28.54 -2.63
C THR A 676 35.88 28.84 -1.13
N ALA A 677 34.71 29.18 -0.56
CA ALA A 677 34.59 29.47 0.86
C ALA A 677 34.33 28.18 1.67
N LEU A 678 35.27 27.80 2.55
CA LEU A 678 35.17 26.59 3.38
C LEU A 678 33.90 26.54 4.23
N SER A 679 33.47 27.68 4.78
CA SER A 679 32.25 27.80 5.60
C SER A 679 30.96 27.44 4.88
N ASN A 680 31.00 27.33 3.55
CA ASN A 680 29.84 26.97 2.74
C ASN A 680 29.64 25.46 2.61
N PHE A 681 30.49 24.64 3.23
CA PHE A 681 30.39 23.19 3.18
C PHE A 681 30.31 22.61 4.58
N SER A 682 29.54 21.53 4.73
CA SER A 682 29.42 20.80 5.99
C SER A 682 29.24 19.32 5.72
N ALA A 683 29.75 18.47 6.62
CA ALA A 683 29.66 17.02 6.45
C ALA A 683 29.47 16.32 7.80
N GLU A 684 28.76 15.20 7.79
CA GLU A 684 28.63 14.31 8.95
C GLU A 684 28.46 12.87 8.47
N ARG A 685 28.80 11.90 9.33
CA ARG A 685 28.69 10.47 9.02
C ARG A 685 28.25 9.63 10.22
N TRP A 686 27.61 8.50 9.94
CA TRP A 686 27.20 7.52 10.94
C TRP A 686 26.79 6.17 10.33
N ASN A 687 26.73 5.16 11.18
CA ASN A 687 26.27 3.82 10.88
C ASN A 687 24.91 3.54 11.53
N TYR A 688 24.25 2.51 11.00
CA TYR A 688 23.02 1.97 11.55
C TYR A 688 23.23 0.53 12.03
N GLN A 689 22.30 0.06 12.87
CA GLN A 689 22.25 -1.32 13.31
C GLN A 689 20.91 -1.94 12.97
N ARG A 690 20.94 -3.11 12.32
CA ARG A 690 19.73 -3.89 12.03
C ARG A 690 19.35 -4.72 13.26
N THR A 691 18.21 -4.42 13.87
CA THR A 691 17.72 -5.10 15.08
C THR A 691 16.21 -5.33 15.02
N ALA A 692 15.67 -6.06 15.99
CA ALA A 692 14.22 -6.19 16.17
C ALA A 692 13.53 -4.87 16.56
N ASN A 693 14.26 -3.84 17.00
CA ASN A 693 13.69 -2.54 17.35
C ASN A 693 13.20 -1.81 16.09
N TYR A 694 12.31 -0.85 16.27
CA TYR A 694 11.81 -0.06 15.15
C TYR A 694 12.86 0.96 14.70
N GLY A 695 13.44 0.80 13.51
CA GLY A 695 14.52 1.66 13.02
C GLY A 695 15.85 1.41 13.74
N SER A 696 16.72 2.42 13.76
CA SER A 696 18.03 2.34 14.38
C SER A 696 18.45 3.68 15.02
N PRO A 697 19.08 3.67 16.20
CA PRO A 697 19.94 4.76 16.65
C PRO A 697 21.05 5.04 15.63
N HIS A 698 21.72 6.18 15.77
CA HIS A 698 22.94 6.47 15.01
C HIS A 698 24.18 6.00 15.78
N PHE A 699 25.15 5.45 15.05
CA PHE A 699 26.42 5.00 15.61
C PHE A 699 27.60 5.65 14.88
N LYS A 700 28.61 6.08 15.63
CA LYS A 700 29.89 6.56 15.09
C LYS A 700 30.70 5.41 14.49
N LEU A 701 31.80 5.73 13.80
CA LEU A 701 32.67 4.69 13.24
C LEU A 701 33.30 3.77 14.30
N ASP A 702 33.52 4.27 15.52
CA ASP A 702 34.06 3.48 16.63
C ASP A 702 33.00 2.56 17.30
N GLY A 703 31.75 2.61 16.84
CA GLY A 703 30.63 1.83 17.36
C GLY A 703 29.93 2.46 18.57
N SER A 704 30.40 3.60 19.08
CA SER A 704 29.67 4.37 20.09
C SER A 704 28.45 5.07 19.47
N LYS A 705 27.46 5.44 20.28
CA LYS A 705 26.24 6.11 19.79
C LYS A 705 26.53 7.55 19.41
N GLY A 706 25.91 8.03 18.32
CA GLY A 706 26.03 9.38 17.81
C GLY A 706 26.45 9.44 16.35
N GLN A 707 26.89 10.63 15.95
CA GLN A 707 27.36 10.94 14.60
C GLN A 707 28.73 11.61 14.69
N ASP A 708 29.56 11.39 13.67
CA ASP A 708 30.85 12.06 13.54
C ASP A 708 30.67 13.33 12.70
N ALA A 709 31.05 14.49 13.25
CA ALA A 709 31.19 15.70 12.48
C ALA A 709 32.43 15.59 11.58
N MET A 710 32.31 16.05 10.34
CA MET A 710 33.39 16.05 9.36
C MET A 710 33.60 17.47 8.85
N PHE A 711 34.86 17.89 8.75
CA PHE A 711 35.21 19.27 8.46
C PHE A 711 35.98 19.38 7.15
N ALA A 712 35.61 20.37 6.34
CA ALA A 712 36.34 20.69 5.13
C ALA A 712 37.70 21.32 5.48
N SER A 713 38.78 20.82 4.89
CA SER A 713 40.15 21.34 5.06
C SER A 713 40.57 22.28 3.92
N SER A 714 40.07 22.02 2.71
CA SER A 714 40.36 22.80 1.51
C SER A 714 39.20 22.75 0.51
N VAL A 715 39.13 23.73 -0.41
CA VAL A 715 38.17 23.74 -1.52
C VAL A 715 38.87 24.19 -2.80
N TYR A 716 38.62 23.47 -3.89
CA TYR A 716 39.16 23.75 -5.22
C TYR A 716 38.00 23.91 -6.20
N LEU A 717 38.10 24.90 -7.08
CA LEU A 717 37.15 25.15 -8.16
C LEU A 717 37.75 24.61 -9.48
N SER A 718 36.95 23.92 -10.29
CA SER A 718 37.38 23.38 -11.59
C SER A 718 37.68 24.49 -12.59
N ASN A 719 38.41 24.15 -13.66
CA ASN A 719 38.83 25.11 -14.69
C ASN A 719 37.63 25.71 -15.44
N ASP A 720 36.57 24.92 -15.61
CA ASP A 720 35.29 25.37 -16.20
C ASP A 720 34.36 26.06 -15.19
N ARG A 721 34.75 26.11 -13.91
CA ARG A 721 33.98 26.63 -12.76
C ARG A 721 32.61 25.98 -12.59
N LYS A 722 32.42 24.76 -13.08
CA LYS A 722 31.17 24.00 -12.93
C LYS A 722 31.28 22.87 -11.91
N ALA A 723 32.44 22.70 -11.28
CA ALA A 723 32.67 21.69 -10.27
C ALA A 723 33.51 22.24 -9.12
N VAL A 724 33.24 21.71 -7.92
CA VAL A 724 34.06 21.95 -6.73
C VAL A 724 34.53 20.62 -6.16
N PHE A 725 35.79 20.58 -5.74
CA PHE A 725 36.32 19.50 -4.94
C PHE A 725 36.61 20.03 -3.53
N VAL A 726 36.01 19.41 -2.53
CA VAL A 726 36.12 19.79 -1.12
C VAL A 726 36.96 18.73 -0.41
N GLY A 727 38.16 19.11 0.01
CA GLY A 727 39.05 18.24 0.79
C GLY A 727 38.46 17.98 2.16
N ILE A 728 38.32 16.70 2.53
CA ILE A 728 37.84 16.28 3.85
C ILE A 728 38.77 15.16 4.34
N PRO A 729 39.47 15.33 5.47
CA PRO A 729 40.35 14.30 6.00
C PRO A 729 39.56 13.10 6.52
N ASP A 730 40.24 11.95 6.62
CA ASP A 730 39.70 10.69 7.17
C ASP A 730 38.40 10.22 6.51
N MET A 731 38.30 10.32 5.17
CA MET A 731 37.19 9.70 4.44
C MET A 731 37.29 8.17 4.56
N GLN A 732 36.22 7.53 5.04
CA GLN A 732 36.12 6.08 5.26
C GLN A 732 34.77 5.57 4.78
N PRO A 733 34.66 4.29 4.37
CA PRO A 733 33.37 3.67 4.11
C PRO A 733 32.43 3.74 5.32
N VAL A 734 31.17 4.09 5.07
CA VAL A 734 30.16 4.29 6.13
C VAL A 734 28.75 4.04 5.58
N MET A 735 27.80 3.63 6.43
CA MET A 735 26.42 3.41 5.97
C MET A 735 25.69 4.70 5.59
N GLN A 736 26.00 5.81 6.24
CA GLN A 736 25.36 7.09 5.96
C GLN A 736 26.36 8.24 6.08
N MET A 737 26.36 9.09 5.06
CA MET A 737 26.99 10.40 5.08
C MET A 737 25.97 11.45 4.65
N ARG A 738 25.99 12.62 5.27
CA ARG A 738 25.33 13.83 4.73
C ARG A 738 26.43 14.81 4.33
N PHE A 739 26.28 15.37 3.14
CA PHE A 739 27.10 16.49 2.67
C PHE A 739 26.21 17.66 2.30
N GLY A 740 26.46 18.82 2.89
CA GLY A 740 25.70 20.06 2.68
C GLY A 740 26.55 21.15 2.03
N TRP A 741 25.92 21.96 1.19
CA TRP A 741 26.57 23.11 0.56
C TRP A 741 25.65 24.34 0.51
N SER A 742 26.26 25.54 0.45
CA SER A 742 25.61 26.81 0.18
C SER A 742 26.41 27.59 -0.87
N LEU A 743 25.91 27.65 -2.09
CA LEU A 743 26.63 28.15 -3.26
C LEU A 743 25.88 29.29 -3.95
N GLY A 744 26.55 29.90 -4.92
CA GLY A 744 25.95 30.85 -5.84
C GLY A 744 26.36 30.55 -7.28
N THR A 745 25.52 30.96 -8.21
CA THR A 745 25.83 31.01 -9.63
C THR A 745 26.49 32.35 -9.98
N GLU A 746 27.20 32.41 -11.11
CA GLU A 746 27.75 33.68 -11.61
C GLU A 746 26.66 34.74 -11.89
N SER A 747 25.44 34.32 -12.23
CA SER A 747 24.30 35.23 -12.44
C SER A 747 23.70 35.77 -11.14
N GLY A 748 24.20 35.34 -9.98
CA GLY A 748 23.79 35.82 -8.65
C GLY A 748 22.72 34.97 -7.95
N LYS A 749 22.16 33.94 -8.60
CA LYS A 749 21.23 32.99 -7.95
C LYS A 749 21.97 32.22 -6.86
N THR A 750 21.46 32.26 -5.63
CA THR A 750 22.00 31.52 -4.48
C THR A 750 21.21 30.26 -4.24
N PHE A 751 21.87 29.17 -3.84
CA PHE A 751 21.21 27.90 -3.57
C PHE A 751 21.95 27.12 -2.50
N GLN A 752 21.21 26.34 -1.73
CA GLN A 752 21.75 25.50 -0.66
C GLN A 752 21.02 24.17 -0.64
N GLN A 753 21.75 23.09 -0.35
CA GLN A 753 21.16 21.77 -0.35
C GLN A 753 21.99 20.77 0.45
N ASN A 754 21.38 19.63 0.77
CA ASN A 754 22.08 18.47 1.30
C ASN A 754 21.91 17.28 0.35
N ALA A 755 22.94 16.44 0.31
CA ALA A 755 22.90 15.12 -0.28
C ALA A 755 23.16 14.06 0.80
N TYR A 756 22.51 12.91 0.65
CA TYR A 756 22.61 11.78 1.56
C TYR A 756 23.12 10.57 0.80
N PHE A 757 24.21 9.95 1.30
CA PHE A 757 24.97 8.92 0.60
C PHE A 757 25.18 7.69 1.46
N THR A 758 25.45 6.58 0.79
CA THR A 758 26.15 5.44 1.38
C THR A 758 27.44 5.16 0.58
N PRO A 759 28.58 5.74 1.00
CA PRO A 759 29.84 5.54 0.31
C PRO A 759 30.49 4.23 0.76
N TYR A 760 30.22 3.14 0.06
CA TYR A 760 30.87 1.84 0.34
C TYR A 760 32.28 1.76 -0.22
N GLU A 761 32.51 2.40 -1.36
CA GLU A 761 33.79 2.49 -2.03
C GLU A 761 34.15 3.96 -2.25
N LEU A 762 35.42 4.29 -1.98
CA LEU A 762 36.00 5.61 -2.16
C LEU A 762 37.13 5.51 -3.18
N ILE A 763 36.89 6.06 -4.37
CA ILE A 763 37.92 6.19 -5.42
C ILE A 763 38.84 7.38 -5.11
N SER A 764 40.07 7.37 -5.64
CA SER A 764 40.98 8.51 -5.51
C SER A 764 40.59 9.65 -6.46
N PHE A 765 40.75 10.88 -5.99
CA PHE A 765 40.64 12.08 -6.79
C PHE A 765 41.88 12.27 -7.67
N ASP A 766 41.69 12.35 -8.98
CA ASP A 766 42.71 12.80 -9.93
C ASP A 766 42.30 14.17 -10.48
N PRO A 767 42.94 15.27 -10.02
CA PRO A 767 42.58 16.62 -10.43
C PRO A 767 42.54 16.79 -11.94
N LYS A 768 43.48 16.17 -12.68
CA LYS A 768 43.61 16.38 -14.11
C LYS A 768 42.46 15.73 -14.87
N THR A 769 42.11 14.49 -14.54
CA THR A 769 40.99 13.80 -15.19
C THR A 769 39.66 14.42 -14.80
N GLU A 770 39.56 15.01 -13.61
CA GLU A 770 38.37 15.69 -13.13
C GLU A 770 38.27 17.16 -13.61
N GLY A 771 39.25 17.68 -14.37
CA GLY A 771 39.18 19.03 -14.96
C GLY A 771 39.55 20.18 -14.01
N PHE A 772 40.43 19.91 -13.04
CA PHE A 772 41.00 20.87 -12.11
C PHE A 772 42.46 21.15 -12.45
N GLU A 773 42.99 22.29 -11.98
CA GLU A 773 44.44 22.53 -11.98
C GLU A 773 45.18 21.41 -11.22
N PRO A 774 46.41 21.05 -11.61
CA PRO A 774 47.23 20.09 -10.88
C PRO A 774 47.41 20.52 -9.43
N VAL A 775 46.82 19.78 -8.50
CA VAL A 775 46.82 20.12 -7.07
C VAL A 775 46.94 18.87 -6.21
N ILE A 776 47.70 18.98 -5.12
CA ILE A 776 47.68 18.01 -4.04
C ILE A 776 46.68 18.53 -3.01
N VAL A 777 45.66 17.73 -2.70
CA VAL A 777 44.59 18.10 -1.76
C VAL A 777 45.18 18.34 -0.37
N ASP A 778 45.02 19.55 0.16
CA ASP A 778 45.41 19.89 1.54
C ASP A 778 44.36 19.35 2.51
N LEU A 779 44.73 18.31 3.25
CA LEU A 779 43.90 17.65 4.26
C LEU A 779 44.19 18.14 5.69
N THR A 780 44.95 19.23 5.83
CA THR A 780 45.32 19.78 7.13
C THR A 780 44.22 20.70 7.66
N LEU A 781 43.65 20.35 8.82
CA LEU A 781 42.68 21.18 9.53
C LEU A 781 43.39 22.39 10.17
N LYS A 782 42.89 23.62 9.94
CA LYS A 782 43.59 24.87 10.30
C LYS A 782 43.23 25.45 11.68
N GLY A 783 42.49 24.70 12.50
CA GLY A 783 42.18 25.05 13.89
C GLY A 783 41.05 26.08 14.04
N SER A 784 40.15 25.80 14.98
CA SER A 784 38.83 26.44 15.21
C SER A 784 37.76 26.09 14.16
N GLU A 785 37.64 24.81 13.82
CA GLU A 785 36.34 24.27 13.44
C GLU A 785 35.46 24.30 14.68
N THR A 786 34.65 25.35 14.80
CA THR A 786 33.74 25.53 15.93
C THR A 786 32.97 24.24 16.15
N ILE A 787 33.22 23.61 17.31
CA ILE A 787 32.24 22.76 17.97
C ILE A 787 30.93 23.52 17.84
N ALA A 788 29.96 22.98 17.10
CA ALA A 788 28.69 23.63 16.91
C ALA A 788 28.20 24.08 18.29
N GLU A 789 27.95 25.38 18.46
CA GLU A 789 27.49 25.94 19.72
C GLU A 789 26.28 25.11 20.17
N GLU A 790 26.34 24.56 21.38
CA GLU A 790 25.34 23.60 21.83
C GLU A 790 23.97 24.27 21.75
N ALA A 791 23.02 23.61 21.05
CA ALA A 791 21.74 24.23 20.72
C ALA A 791 21.08 24.79 21.99
N PRO A 792 20.59 26.05 21.97
CA PRO A 792 20.13 26.70 23.18
C PRO A 792 18.92 25.94 23.75
N ILE A 793 18.97 25.61 25.04
CA ILE A 793 17.90 24.88 25.72
C ILE A 793 16.70 25.80 25.94
N ASN A 794 15.68 25.70 25.08
CA ASN A 794 14.46 26.49 25.20
C ASN A 794 13.27 25.88 24.42
N VAL A 795 12.06 26.38 24.70
CA VAL A 795 10.80 25.93 24.10
C VAL A 795 10.76 26.08 22.57
N LYS A 796 11.33 27.17 22.04
CA LYS A 796 11.34 27.44 20.59
C LYS A 796 12.17 26.39 19.86
N GLU A 797 13.33 26.03 20.41
CA GLU A 797 14.16 24.96 19.88
C GLU A 797 13.46 23.60 20.00
N GLY A 798 12.78 23.33 21.12
CA GLY A 798 12.02 22.09 21.32
C GLY A 798 10.93 21.87 20.28
N LYS A 799 10.17 22.93 19.96
CA LYS A 799 9.18 22.91 18.89
C LYS A 799 9.84 22.63 17.54
N ARG A 800 10.91 23.36 17.21
CA ARG A 800 11.65 23.21 15.94
C ARG A 800 12.19 21.79 15.76
N VAL A 801 12.80 21.20 16.79
CA VAL A 801 13.32 19.83 16.77
C VAL A 801 12.18 18.81 16.61
N SER A 802 11.07 19.00 17.32
CA SER A 802 9.91 18.10 17.24
C SER A 802 9.28 18.06 15.85
N GLU A 803 9.25 19.21 15.15
CA GLU A 803 8.79 19.33 13.77
C GLU A 803 9.80 18.69 12.79
N LEU A 804 11.08 19.03 12.94
CA LEU A 804 12.16 18.54 12.10
C LEU A 804 12.31 17.02 12.15
N MET A 805 12.26 16.45 13.36
CA MET A 805 12.37 15.01 13.58
C MET A 805 11.05 14.27 13.38
N GLY A 806 9.95 14.99 13.15
CA GLY A 806 8.68 14.37 12.82
C GLY A 806 7.91 13.78 14.00
N CYS A 807 8.24 14.17 15.22
CA CYS A 807 7.52 13.73 16.41
C CYS A 807 6.01 14.04 16.30
N ILE A 808 5.66 15.21 15.75
CA ILE A 808 4.27 15.69 15.70
C ILE A 808 3.35 14.96 14.70
N ALA A 809 3.89 14.16 13.76
CA ALA A 809 3.03 13.33 12.91
C ALA A 809 2.48 12.13 13.67
N CYS A 810 3.23 11.61 14.65
CA CYS A 810 2.80 10.52 15.51
C CYS A 810 2.12 11.05 16.78
N HIS A 811 2.58 12.17 17.34
CA HIS A 811 2.10 12.74 18.60
C HIS A 811 1.33 14.04 18.36
N SER A 812 0.06 14.10 18.77
CA SER A 812 -0.74 15.33 18.69
C SER A 812 -0.39 16.30 19.81
N VAL A 813 -0.33 17.59 19.50
CA VAL A 813 -0.19 18.68 20.50
C VAL A 813 -1.54 19.28 20.92
N ASP A 814 -2.61 18.94 20.20
CA ASP A 814 -3.96 19.47 20.39
C ASP A 814 -4.96 18.45 20.97
N GLY A 815 -4.54 17.19 21.11
CA GLY A 815 -5.36 16.06 21.56
C GLY A 815 -6.03 15.26 20.43
N SER A 816 -5.82 15.65 19.17
CA SER A 816 -6.38 14.93 18.02
C SER A 816 -5.82 13.51 17.92
N LYS A 817 -6.69 12.53 17.67
CA LYS A 817 -6.29 11.12 17.52
C LYS A 817 -6.24 10.67 16.07
N LEU A 818 -6.83 11.45 15.16
CA LEU A 818 -6.97 11.08 13.75
C LEU A 818 -5.59 11.08 13.06
N GLY A 819 -5.24 9.98 12.39
CA GLY A 819 -3.96 9.83 11.67
C GLY A 819 -2.71 9.68 12.55
N LYS A 820 -2.85 9.76 13.88
CA LYS A 820 -1.74 9.69 14.85
C LYS A 820 -1.45 8.26 15.27
N SER A 821 -0.16 7.93 15.41
CA SER A 821 0.32 6.59 15.77
C SER A 821 0.99 6.54 17.15
N GLY A 822 1.06 7.67 17.88
CA GLY A 822 1.60 7.81 19.23
C GLY A 822 0.65 8.57 20.17
N PRO A 823 0.92 8.56 21.50
CA PRO A 823 0.10 9.27 22.49
C PRO A 823 0.14 10.79 22.30
N THR A 824 -0.96 11.47 22.67
CA THR A 824 -1.01 12.94 22.68
C THR A 824 -0.05 13.53 23.69
N TRP A 825 0.59 14.66 23.33
CA TRP A 825 1.39 15.48 24.24
C TRP A 825 0.56 16.50 25.01
N LYS A 826 -0.64 16.85 24.51
CA LYS A 826 -1.56 17.73 25.23
C LYS A 826 -1.91 17.16 26.60
N GLY A 827 -1.61 17.93 27.66
CA GLY A 827 -1.83 17.54 29.05
C GLY A 827 -0.95 16.39 29.53
N LEU A 828 0.09 15.99 28.77
CA LEU A 828 0.88 14.81 29.10
C LEU A 828 1.82 15.06 30.27
N PHE A 829 2.57 16.17 30.27
CA PHE A 829 3.59 16.41 31.29
C PHE A 829 2.96 16.50 32.69
N GLY A 830 3.42 15.66 33.62
CA GLY A 830 2.92 15.56 34.99
C GLY A 830 1.64 14.74 35.14
N SER A 831 1.08 14.19 34.04
CA SER A 831 -0.06 13.28 34.11
C SER A 831 0.36 11.86 34.51
N GLU A 832 -0.59 11.08 35.02
CA GLU A 832 -0.40 9.66 35.30
C GLU A 832 -0.68 8.84 34.03
N VAL A 833 0.35 8.13 33.55
CA VAL A 833 0.32 7.30 32.35
C VAL A 833 0.24 5.83 32.74
N SER A 834 -0.73 5.10 32.19
CA SER A 834 -0.81 3.64 32.34
C SER A 834 0.05 2.96 31.28
N LEU A 835 0.93 2.06 31.70
CA LEU A 835 1.84 1.34 30.81
C LEU A 835 1.22 0.01 30.35
N ALA A 836 1.65 -0.48 29.18
CA ALA A 836 1.15 -1.74 28.62
C ALA A 836 1.68 -2.98 29.36
N ASN A 837 2.94 -2.92 29.77
CA ASN A 837 3.67 -4.05 30.38
C ASN A 837 3.99 -3.82 31.88
N ALA A 838 3.52 -2.70 32.44
CA ALA A 838 3.82 -2.27 33.81
C ALA A 838 2.65 -1.45 34.37
N GLY A 839 2.73 -1.05 35.65
CA GLY A 839 1.71 -0.24 36.32
C GLY A 839 1.60 1.19 35.76
N LYS A 840 1.47 2.16 36.65
CA LYS A 840 1.36 3.58 36.26
C LYS A 840 2.66 4.33 36.53
N VAL A 841 2.96 5.33 35.72
CA VAL A 841 4.11 6.22 35.87
C VAL A 841 3.66 7.67 35.69
N VAL A 842 4.32 8.61 36.37
CA VAL A 842 4.10 10.04 36.11
C VAL A 842 4.93 10.43 34.89
N ALA A 843 4.32 11.10 33.91
CA ALA A 843 5.04 11.59 32.73
C ALA A 843 5.86 12.86 33.05
N ASP A 844 6.92 12.68 33.84
CA ASP A 844 7.90 13.71 34.15
C ASP A 844 9.04 13.77 33.12
N ALA A 845 10.01 14.67 33.33
CA ALA A 845 11.14 14.84 32.42
C ALA A 845 11.99 13.55 32.25
N ALA A 846 12.11 12.72 33.30
CA ALA A 846 12.88 11.49 33.24
C ALA A 846 12.16 10.44 32.38
N TYR A 847 10.85 10.28 32.56
CA TYR A 847 10.01 9.42 31.72
C TYR A 847 10.03 9.87 30.25
N LEU A 848 9.91 11.18 29.99
CA LEU A 848 9.93 11.71 28.62
C LEU A 848 11.30 11.52 27.96
N ARG A 849 12.40 11.76 28.67
CA ARG A 849 13.75 11.47 28.15
C ARG A 849 13.90 9.99 27.81
N GLU A 850 13.55 9.10 28.74
CA GLU A 850 13.61 7.65 28.52
C GLU A 850 12.76 7.24 27.31
N SER A 851 11.56 7.80 27.16
CA SER A 851 10.67 7.52 26.02
C SER A 851 11.25 8.00 24.68
N ILE A 852 12.11 9.02 24.67
CA ILE A 852 12.78 9.53 23.46
C ILE A 852 13.98 8.66 23.08
N ILE A 853 14.76 8.19 24.06
CA ILE A 853 16.00 7.42 23.83
C ILE A 853 15.76 5.90 23.75
N ASP A 854 14.83 5.37 24.54
CA ASP A 854 14.38 3.97 24.55
C ASP A 854 12.85 3.89 24.60
N PRO A 855 12.18 4.13 23.46
CA PRO A 855 10.72 4.12 23.38
C PRO A 855 10.10 2.75 23.69
N THR A 856 10.89 1.68 23.74
CA THR A 856 10.39 0.32 24.01
C THR A 856 10.38 -0.03 25.51
N ALA A 857 11.10 0.73 26.33
CA ALA A 857 11.20 0.47 27.77
C ALA A 857 9.86 0.60 28.50
N LYS A 858 9.10 1.67 28.23
CA LYS A 858 7.85 2.00 28.95
C LYS A 858 6.75 2.45 27.99
N VAL A 859 6.18 1.49 27.26
CA VAL A 859 5.13 1.77 26.28
C VAL A 859 3.79 2.08 26.96
N VAL A 860 3.15 3.17 26.55
CA VAL A 860 1.80 3.57 26.99
C VAL A 860 0.76 2.51 26.57
N SER A 861 -0.14 2.16 27.48
CA SER A 861 -1.24 1.22 27.21
C SER A 861 -2.09 1.68 26.02
N GLY A 862 -2.34 0.75 25.09
CA GLY A 862 -3.01 1.00 23.82
C GLY A 862 -2.06 1.28 22.65
N PHE A 863 -0.77 1.46 22.90
CA PHE A 863 0.26 1.70 21.88
C PHE A 863 1.26 0.54 21.71
N GLU A 864 1.20 -0.50 22.55
CA GLU A 864 2.10 -1.67 22.50
C GLU A 864 1.97 -2.53 21.25
N LYS A 865 0.88 -2.35 20.49
CA LYS A 865 0.64 -3.01 19.20
C LYS A 865 0.71 -2.04 18.03
N SER A 866 1.28 -0.85 18.21
CA SER A 866 1.39 0.14 17.13
C SER A 866 2.39 -0.35 16.07
N ASP A 867 1.88 -0.70 14.88
CA ASP A 867 2.71 -1.18 13.76
C ASP A 867 3.68 -0.14 13.19
N ALA A 868 3.51 1.13 13.57
CA ALA A 868 4.37 2.23 13.19
C ALA A 868 5.60 2.36 14.10
N GLY A 869 5.58 1.77 15.30
CA GLY A 869 6.64 1.91 16.31
C GLY A 869 7.01 3.37 16.64
N MET A 870 7.95 3.56 17.55
CA MET A 870 8.68 4.82 17.69
C MET A 870 10.17 4.47 17.58
N PRO A 871 10.94 5.13 16.69
CA PRO A 871 12.38 4.93 16.64
C PRO A 871 13.05 5.54 17.86
N SER A 872 14.20 4.98 18.25
CA SER A 872 15.09 5.62 19.21
C SER A 872 15.71 6.86 18.58
N TYR A 873 15.69 7.97 19.32
CA TYR A 873 16.38 9.21 18.95
C TYR A 873 17.75 9.36 19.63
N GLU A 874 18.23 8.31 20.29
CA GLU A 874 19.54 8.29 20.92
C GLU A 874 20.65 8.42 19.87
N GLY A 875 21.55 9.40 20.06
CA GLY A 875 22.58 9.74 19.08
C GLY A 875 22.05 10.41 17.80
N VAL A 876 20.73 10.57 17.65
CA VAL A 876 20.09 11.26 16.51
C VAL A 876 19.92 12.75 16.82
N ILE A 877 19.49 13.09 18.04
CA ILE A 877 19.46 14.45 18.59
C ILE A 877 20.38 14.56 19.82
N THR A 878 20.85 15.77 20.11
CA THR A 878 21.73 16.03 21.28
C THR A 878 20.95 16.07 22.59
N ASP A 879 21.65 15.95 23.73
CA ASP A 879 21.03 16.08 25.05
C ASP A 879 20.31 17.43 25.24
N ALA A 880 20.94 18.54 24.81
CA ALA A 880 20.32 19.86 24.85
C ALA A 880 19.04 19.97 24.00
N GLN A 881 18.98 19.26 22.87
CA GLN A 881 17.78 19.18 22.04
C GLN A 881 16.68 18.35 22.70
N ILE A 882 17.03 17.23 23.36
CA ILE A 882 16.09 16.43 24.15
C ILE A 882 15.47 17.28 25.26
N GLU A 883 16.29 18.01 26.02
CA GLU A 883 15.80 18.94 27.06
C GLU A 883 14.84 19.98 26.48
N SER A 884 15.18 20.54 25.32
CA SER A 884 14.33 21.51 24.64
C SER A 884 12.98 20.91 24.24
N VAL A 885 12.95 19.69 23.71
CA VAL A 885 11.70 18.97 23.36
C VAL A 885 10.86 18.73 24.60
N ILE A 886 11.47 18.32 25.72
CA ILE A 886 10.76 18.12 26.99
C ILE A 886 10.15 19.43 27.49
N LEU A 887 10.91 20.54 27.45
CA LEU A 887 10.40 21.88 27.79
C LEU A 887 9.22 22.28 26.90
N TYR A 888 9.25 21.95 25.61
CA TYR A 888 8.12 22.19 24.73
C TYR A 888 6.88 21.36 25.13
N ILE A 889 7.05 20.07 25.42
CA ILE A 889 5.96 19.20 25.90
C ILE A 889 5.36 19.75 27.21
N GLU A 890 6.20 20.27 28.10
CA GLU A 890 5.75 20.90 29.35
C GLU A 890 4.82 22.10 29.12
N THR A 891 5.03 22.87 28.04
CA THR A 891 4.13 24.00 27.70
C THR A 891 2.75 23.57 27.21
N LEU A 892 2.55 22.28 26.89
CA LEU A 892 1.29 21.75 26.36
C LEU A 892 0.35 21.22 27.45
N ARG A 893 0.59 21.55 28.73
CA ARG A 893 -0.23 21.14 29.87
C ARG A 893 -1.70 21.56 29.78
#